data_AF-A0A1Y4S3A6-F1
#
_entry.id   AF-A0A1Y4S3A6-F1
#
_cell.length_a   1.000
_cell.length_b   1.000
_cell.length_c   1.000
_cell.angle_alpha   90.00
_cell.angle_beta   90.00
_cell.angle_gamma   90.00
#
_symmetry.space_group_name_H-M   'P 1'
#
loop_
_entity.id
_entity.type
_entity.pdbx_description
1 polymer ?
#
loop_
_entity_poly.entity_id
_entity_poly.type
_entity_poly.pdbx_seq_one_letter_code
_entity_poly.pdbx_strand_id
1 'polypeptide(L)'
;MEHDFVIENGVLTKYNGSGGDMTIPEGVTKIGNGAFSGCTSLTRVTLPASVAEVGYRAFYGCSDLTQMTLSLHQLPGAQDMFKPTAKTVELLVRDGAGETMRMVASFRKEYFTQSWNYPKEYLIPLEPEDIPVYDQLLASGKHEGFQMNEDGRIKAMLLRLADQKQPVSREFSGIFADFLSGKTNKVVKLAEREENAAYIRTLLEVGAIDETNRKRVKKQLAASALADLRELAEKLDREEAPAPAPAGDSESAVEQKYRDRLRKINARSVLLKHGVQDLPPVHLAGGTELAPPEYLELCLAEYLKQQSKWSADLCPLADEAAAKLDRDELVRALLSLSERVEGESKQAAFLPAIFRYADGETTGKLYRKYNAIWKLRDFAKHALLFSDTREAMIYAEKNQMLREYASLRKMDEETLRITKLLDFGLDNDGKKIYDLGGNTVTVTLGPELTLSLSDGNAKKTVKSLPKRGADPEKYETAKADLSEMKKNMKKAVKVCCNRLFEYFLSGQQMSKCEWSEAYRNNPLLRQVASLLVWAQGKKTFTVAAQGTVDSAGQPYQVKDEAVYVAHPMEMDRDDLVRWQKYFTSHALKQPFAQVWEPVVDFSQVKEDRYQGIEVPAYRFKDQEKHGIRLDIDQNHYDVSIYLTDCWLGVDGDAIFDDLLGYSLDRCIMLQTFECRKESRASNHIIGLLDKWTVYGRILKDDVSAVEYLEKFTLAQVTELLNLAIENSCTNCTAALLEYKSRRFADFDPMDVFTLE
;
A
#
# COMPACT_ATOMS: atom_id res chain seq x y z
N MET A 1 36.35 -6.04 -37.10
CA MET A 1 35.01 -6.63 -36.95
C MET A 1 34.93 -7.57 -35.75
N GLU A 2 35.72 -8.65 -35.62
CA GLU A 2 35.65 -9.51 -34.40
C GLU A 2 36.19 -8.86 -33.10
N HIS A 3 37.05 -7.84 -33.20
CA HIS A 3 37.57 -7.10 -32.03
C HIS A 3 36.67 -5.93 -31.58
N ASP A 4 35.59 -5.66 -32.30
CA ASP A 4 34.73 -4.49 -32.04
C ASP A 4 33.59 -4.83 -31.05
N PHE A 5 33.37 -6.11 -30.76
CA PHE A 5 32.31 -6.58 -29.88
C PHE A 5 32.87 -7.27 -28.64
N VAL A 6 32.33 -6.93 -27.48
CA VAL A 6 32.55 -7.67 -26.24
C VAL A 6 31.33 -8.56 -26.04
N ILE A 7 31.54 -9.88 -26.15
CA ILE A 7 30.49 -10.90 -26.05
C ILE A 7 30.87 -11.87 -24.94
N GLU A 8 30.00 -11.99 -23.94
CA GLU A 8 30.17 -12.87 -22.79
C GLU A 8 28.97 -13.82 -22.69
N ASN A 9 29.20 -15.13 -22.79
CA ASN A 9 28.16 -16.16 -22.70
C ASN A 9 26.97 -15.94 -23.66
N GLY A 10 27.22 -15.46 -24.88
CA GLY A 10 26.19 -15.15 -25.88
C GLY A 10 25.50 -13.79 -25.68
N VAL A 11 25.92 -13.00 -24.69
CA VAL A 11 25.43 -11.65 -24.45
C VAL A 11 26.43 -10.62 -25.00
N LEU A 12 25.99 -9.76 -25.91
CA LEU A 12 26.79 -8.63 -26.37
C LEU A 12 26.70 -7.50 -25.34
N THR A 13 27.74 -7.33 -24.54
CA THR A 13 27.75 -6.38 -23.40
C THR A 13 28.26 -5.01 -23.80
N LYS A 14 29.10 -4.91 -24.85
CA LYS A 14 29.66 -3.63 -25.31
C LYS A 14 30.09 -3.66 -26.77
N TYR A 15 29.95 -2.54 -27.46
CA TYR A 15 30.52 -2.28 -28.78
C TYR A 15 31.59 -1.17 -28.70
N ASN A 16 32.77 -1.44 -29.25
CA ASN A 16 33.95 -0.55 -29.25
C ASN A 16 34.37 -0.10 -30.66
N GLY A 17 33.61 -0.46 -31.70
CA GLY A 17 33.99 -0.14 -33.09
C GLY A 17 33.76 1.31 -33.49
N SER A 18 34.27 1.69 -34.66
CA SER A 18 34.31 3.07 -35.17
C SER A 18 32.97 3.64 -35.69
N GLY A 19 31.88 2.86 -35.64
CA GLY A 19 30.56 3.25 -36.16
C GLY A 19 30.31 2.82 -37.63
N GLY A 20 29.27 3.36 -38.26
CA GLY A 20 28.82 3.01 -39.61
C GLY A 20 27.74 1.93 -39.65
N ASP A 21 27.71 1.17 -40.75
CA ASP A 21 26.80 0.04 -40.93
C ASP A 21 27.34 -1.20 -40.24
N MET A 22 26.53 -1.81 -39.38
CA MET A 22 26.96 -2.91 -38.53
C MET A 22 26.02 -4.10 -38.59
N THR A 23 26.61 -5.29 -38.59
CA THR A 23 25.90 -6.57 -38.45
C THR A 23 26.40 -7.27 -37.19
N ILE A 24 25.48 -7.60 -36.29
CA ILE A 24 25.82 -8.32 -35.05
C ILE A 24 26.15 -9.78 -35.39
N PRO A 25 27.21 -10.38 -34.81
CA PRO A 25 27.60 -11.75 -35.10
C PRO A 25 26.51 -12.77 -34.76
N GLU A 26 26.40 -13.82 -35.57
CA GLU A 26 25.55 -14.98 -35.29
C GLU A 26 25.99 -15.67 -33.98
N GLY A 27 25.02 -16.18 -33.21
CA GLY A 27 25.26 -16.81 -31.91
C GLY A 27 25.13 -15.87 -30.71
N VAL A 28 24.96 -14.56 -30.93
CA VAL A 28 24.50 -13.63 -29.89
C VAL A 28 23.03 -13.90 -29.59
N THR A 29 22.71 -14.22 -28.34
CA THR A 29 21.35 -14.50 -27.85
C THR A 29 20.71 -13.31 -27.15
N LYS A 30 21.52 -12.34 -26.69
CA LYS A 30 21.04 -11.14 -26.01
C LYS A 30 21.93 -9.94 -26.29
N ILE A 31 21.33 -8.77 -26.46
CA ILE A 31 22.06 -7.49 -26.43
C ILE A 31 21.94 -6.94 -25.01
N GLY A 32 23.07 -6.68 -24.35
CA GLY A 32 23.13 -6.18 -22.98
C GLY A 32 22.62 -4.75 -22.84
N ASN A 33 22.36 -4.35 -21.59
CA ASN A 33 21.96 -2.98 -21.27
C ASN A 33 23.05 -1.99 -21.71
N GLY A 34 22.69 -0.94 -22.43
CA GLY A 34 23.63 0.09 -22.87
C GLY A 34 24.73 -0.36 -23.85
N ALA A 35 24.63 -1.54 -24.47
CA ALA A 35 25.73 -2.14 -25.23
C ALA A 35 26.29 -1.28 -26.39
N PHE A 36 25.45 -0.45 -27.01
CA PHE A 36 25.80 0.53 -28.05
C PHE A 36 25.62 1.97 -27.56
N SER A 37 25.54 2.22 -26.25
CA SER A 37 25.27 3.55 -25.74
C SER A 37 26.38 4.54 -26.14
N GLY A 38 25.99 5.70 -26.68
CA GLY A 38 26.89 6.76 -27.10
C GLY A 38 27.57 6.54 -28.46
N CYS A 39 27.19 5.50 -29.21
CA CYS A 39 27.76 5.22 -30.54
C CYS A 39 27.18 6.17 -31.59
N THR A 40 27.59 7.43 -31.55
CA THR A 40 27.02 8.53 -32.36
C THR A 40 27.17 8.32 -33.86
N SER A 41 28.24 7.67 -34.31
CA SER A 41 28.55 7.41 -35.73
C SER A 41 27.88 6.16 -36.30
N LEU A 42 27.07 5.43 -35.53
CA LEU A 42 26.38 4.21 -35.98
C LEU A 42 25.19 4.57 -36.87
N THR A 43 25.17 4.12 -38.13
CA THR A 43 24.15 4.50 -39.13
C THR A 43 23.10 3.43 -39.35
N ARG A 44 23.52 2.15 -39.40
CA ARG A 44 22.63 1.00 -39.57
C ARG A 44 23.05 -0.17 -38.69
N VAL A 45 22.08 -0.91 -38.15
CA VAL A 45 22.34 -2.11 -37.34
C VAL A 45 21.47 -3.27 -37.81
N THR A 46 22.06 -4.44 -37.99
CA THR A 46 21.34 -5.69 -38.28
C THR A 46 21.52 -6.68 -37.14
N LEU A 47 20.41 -7.05 -36.49
CA LEU A 47 20.37 -8.06 -35.43
C LEU A 47 20.10 -9.44 -36.07
N PRO A 48 20.86 -10.49 -35.71
CA PRO A 48 20.57 -11.84 -36.14
C PRO A 48 19.31 -12.37 -35.45
N ALA A 49 18.69 -13.38 -36.06
CA ALA A 49 17.48 -14.00 -35.52
C ALA A 49 17.73 -14.74 -34.19
N SER A 50 19.00 -15.02 -33.83
CA SER A 50 19.37 -15.65 -32.56
C SER A 50 19.16 -14.74 -31.35
N VAL A 51 19.10 -13.41 -31.53
CA VAL A 51 18.90 -12.47 -30.43
C VAL A 51 17.46 -12.59 -29.93
N ALA A 52 17.26 -13.08 -28.72
CA ALA A 52 15.92 -13.22 -28.13
C ALA A 52 15.52 -11.98 -27.30
N GLU A 53 16.49 -11.20 -26.83
CA GLU A 53 16.27 -10.09 -25.90
C GLU A 53 17.21 -8.92 -26.20
N VAL A 54 16.70 -7.69 -26.08
CA VAL A 54 17.51 -6.47 -26.15
C VAL A 54 17.35 -5.65 -24.87
N GLY A 55 18.48 -5.31 -24.26
CA GLY A 55 18.55 -4.65 -22.98
C GLY A 55 18.13 -3.19 -22.98
N TYR A 56 17.86 -2.69 -21.78
CA TYR A 56 17.51 -1.30 -21.52
C TYR A 56 18.58 -0.35 -22.08
N ARG A 57 18.15 0.71 -22.79
CA ARG A 57 19.03 1.75 -23.37
C ARG A 57 20.15 1.21 -24.26
N ALA A 58 20.00 0.01 -24.84
CA ALA A 58 21.03 -0.63 -25.66
C ALA A 58 21.60 0.30 -26.75
N PHE A 59 20.82 1.21 -27.33
CA PHE A 59 21.23 2.17 -28.37
C PHE A 59 21.07 3.63 -27.90
N TYR A 60 21.19 3.88 -26.59
CA TYR A 60 21.03 5.22 -26.04
C TYR A 60 22.12 6.16 -26.54
N GLY A 61 21.75 7.22 -27.26
CA GLY A 61 22.69 8.23 -27.75
C GLY A 61 23.31 7.94 -29.12
N CYS A 62 22.85 6.91 -29.85
CA CYS A 62 23.23 6.68 -31.25
C CYS A 62 22.55 7.70 -32.18
N SER A 63 23.11 8.90 -32.29
CA SER A 63 22.47 10.05 -32.93
C SER A 63 22.31 9.97 -34.45
N ASP A 64 23.14 9.18 -35.12
CA ASP A 64 23.14 9.05 -36.59
C ASP A 64 22.49 7.75 -37.08
N LEU A 65 21.91 6.96 -36.17
CA LEU A 65 21.22 5.72 -36.53
C LEU A 65 19.92 6.04 -37.26
N THR A 66 19.81 5.58 -38.50
CA THR A 66 18.64 5.82 -39.36
C THR A 66 17.85 4.55 -39.64
N GLN A 67 18.47 3.37 -39.54
CA GLN A 67 17.83 2.10 -39.85
C GLN A 67 18.29 0.96 -38.94
N MET A 68 17.38 0.08 -38.54
CA MET A 68 17.66 -1.13 -37.79
C MET A 68 16.89 -2.31 -38.38
N THR A 69 17.56 -3.45 -38.57
CA THR A 69 16.93 -4.71 -39.03
C THR A 69 16.83 -5.68 -37.86
N LEU A 70 15.63 -6.21 -37.62
CA LEU A 70 15.31 -7.14 -36.52
C LEU A 70 14.24 -8.16 -36.95
N SER A 71 13.98 -9.18 -36.13
CA SER A 71 12.96 -10.21 -36.34
C SER A 71 11.72 -9.97 -35.49
N LEU A 72 10.55 -10.44 -35.94
CA LEU A 72 9.25 -10.18 -35.29
C LEU A 72 9.22 -10.50 -33.77
N HIS A 73 9.90 -11.56 -33.35
CA HIS A 73 9.95 -11.99 -31.94
C HIS A 73 10.79 -11.07 -31.04
N GLN A 74 11.56 -10.14 -31.60
CA GLN A 74 12.47 -9.22 -30.90
C GLN A 74 11.78 -7.89 -30.50
N LEU A 75 10.57 -7.64 -31.01
CA LEU A 75 9.79 -6.41 -30.77
C LEU A 75 9.36 -6.18 -29.30
N PRO A 76 8.94 -7.19 -28.51
CA PRO A 76 8.47 -6.96 -27.14
C PRO A 76 9.54 -6.44 -26.16
N GLY A 77 10.83 -6.65 -26.46
CA GLY A 77 11.97 -6.16 -25.67
C GLY A 77 12.43 -4.74 -26.04
N ALA A 78 11.89 -4.14 -27.10
CA ALA A 78 12.48 -2.95 -27.71
C ALA A 78 12.04 -1.58 -27.14
N GLN A 79 11.18 -1.61 -26.12
CA GLN A 79 10.44 -0.46 -25.59
C GLN A 79 11.31 0.69 -25.04
N ASP A 80 12.51 0.40 -24.55
CA ASP A 80 13.40 1.39 -23.90
C ASP A 80 14.83 1.42 -24.49
N MET A 81 14.99 0.93 -25.73
CA MET A 81 16.32 0.77 -26.34
C MET A 81 16.99 2.09 -26.74
N PHE A 82 16.20 3.12 -27.03
CA PHE A 82 16.69 4.42 -27.54
C PHE A 82 16.49 5.56 -26.53
N LYS A 83 17.29 6.62 -26.68
CA LYS A 83 16.98 7.91 -26.04
C LYS A 83 15.72 8.49 -26.71
N PRO A 84 14.83 9.18 -25.98
CA PRO A 84 13.80 9.98 -26.62
C PRO A 84 14.44 11.03 -27.54
N THR A 85 14.20 10.94 -28.86
CA THR A 85 14.77 11.83 -29.88
C THR A 85 13.69 12.30 -30.86
N ALA A 86 13.92 13.45 -31.50
CA ALA A 86 13.02 13.97 -32.53
C ALA A 86 13.04 13.16 -33.85
N LYS A 87 13.99 12.21 -34.00
CA LYS A 87 14.26 11.49 -35.24
C LYS A 87 13.52 10.15 -35.28
N THR A 88 13.09 9.77 -36.47
CA THR A 88 12.53 8.45 -36.77
C THR A 88 13.63 7.48 -37.17
N VAL A 89 13.52 6.21 -36.74
CA VAL A 89 14.39 5.11 -37.17
C VAL A 89 13.53 4.15 -37.97
N GLU A 90 13.98 3.78 -39.17
CA GLU A 90 13.33 2.76 -39.99
C GLU A 90 13.66 1.37 -39.42
N LEU A 91 12.63 0.61 -39.04
CA LEU A 91 12.74 -0.78 -38.61
C LEU A 91 12.39 -1.70 -39.78
N LEU A 92 13.34 -2.52 -40.21
CA LEU A 92 13.12 -3.59 -41.18
C LEU A 92 12.88 -4.89 -40.41
N VAL A 93 11.62 -5.32 -40.33
CA VAL A 93 11.24 -6.52 -39.58
C VAL A 93 11.14 -7.70 -40.54
N ARG A 94 11.97 -8.72 -40.32
CA ARG A 94 11.89 -9.98 -41.08
C ARG A 94 10.90 -10.93 -40.40
N ASP A 95 9.92 -11.42 -41.16
CA ASP A 95 9.04 -12.49 -40.70
C ASP A 95 9.69 -13.88 -40.90
N GLY A 96 9.08 -14.92 -40.34
CA GLY A 96 9.58 -16.30 -40.46
C GLY A 96 9.49 -16.89 -41.88
N ALA A 97 8.86 -16.18 -42.84
CA ALA A 97 8.71 -16.58 -44.23
C ALA A 97 9.71 -15.90 -45.18
N GLY A 98 10.50 -14.94 -44.67
CA GLY A 98 11.51 -14.20 -45.43
C GLY A 98 11.02 -12.89 -46.03
N GLU A 99 9.78 -12.48 -45.76
CA GLU A 99 9.27 -11.18 -46.17
C GLU A 99 9.74 -10.09 -45.18
N THR A 100 10.15 -8.93 -45.72
CA THR A 100 10.63 -7.80 -44.91
C THR A 100 9.54 -6.74 -44.82
N MET A 101 8.92 -6.60 -43.65
CA MET A 101 8.02 -5.49 -43.36
C MET A 101 8.85 -4.23 -43.04
N ARG A 102 8.51 -3.11 -43.66
CA ARG A 102 9.09 -1.80 -43.35
C ARG A 102 8.19 -1.09 -42.35
N MET A 103 8.75 -0.69 -41.21
CA MET A 103 8.06 0.08 -40.19
C MET A 103 8.88 1.33 -39.87
N VAL A 104 8.25 2.46 -39.59
CA VAL A 104 8.95 3.67 -39.13
C VAL A 104 8.64 3.85 -37.65
N ALA A 105 9.67 3.78 -36.79
CA ALA A 105 9.52 3.99 -35.35
C ALA A 105 9.96 5.41 -34.97
N SER A 106 9.09 6.14 -34.29
CA SER A 106 9.35 7.49 -33.77
C SER A 106 9.50 7.44 -32.25
N PHE A 107 10.70 7.69 -31.74
CA PHE A 107 10.99 7.64 -30.31
C PHE A 107 10.95 9.04 -29.68
N ARG A 108 9.90 9.84 -29.94
CA ARG A 108 9.83 11.25 -29.47
C ARG A 108 9.38 11.39 -28.03
N LYS A 109 10.02 12.30 -27.27
CA LYS A 109 9.74 12.55 -25.84
C LYS A 109 8.28 12.91 -25.58
N GLU A 110 7.62 13.59 -26.52
CA GLU A 110 6.21 14.01 -26.42
C GLU A 110 5.22 12.83 -26.38
N TYR A 111 5.62 11.64 -26.87
CA TYR A 111 4.84 10.39 -26.73
C TYR A 111 5.15 9.63 -25.43
N PHE A 112 6.18 10.04 -24.67
CA PHE A 112 6.64 9.39 -23.44
C PHE A 112 6.36 10.22 -22.17
N THR A 113 5.71 11.38 -22.27
CA THR A 113 5.48 12.24 -21.10
C THR A 113 4.26 11.80 -20.28
N GLN A 114 4.57 11.12 -19.16
CA GLN A 114 3.83 11.03 -17.90
C GLN A 114 2.40 10.46 -17.95
N SER A 115 2.31 9.13 -17.83
CA SER A 115 1.14 8.47 -17.26
C SER A 115 1.59 7.18 -16.57
N TRP A 116 1.76 7.25 -15.25
CA TRP A 116 2.11 6.12 -14.37
C TRP A 116 0.97 5.10 -14.20
N ASN A 117 0.03 5.00 -15.16
CA ASN A 117 -1.21 4.27 -14.93
C ASN A 117 -1.92 3.75 -16.20
N TYR A 118 -1.25 3.18 -17.21
CA TYR A 118 -1.97 2.38 -18.23
C TYR A 118 -1.19 1.15 -18.71
N PRO A 119 -1.89 0.02 -19.00
CA PRO A 119 -1.27 -1.22 -19.44
C PRO A 119 -0.95 -1.20 -20.93
N LYS A 120 0.24 -1.71 -21.26
CA LYS A 120 0.63 -2.42 -22.50
C LYS A 120 -0.26 -2.19 -23.74
N GLU A 121 -0.03 -1.12 -24.50
CA GLU A 121 -0.29 -1.09 -25.95
C GLU A 121 0.87 -0.38 -26.65
N TYR A 122 1.51 -1.13 -27.55
CA TYR A 122 2.85 -0.93 -28.09
C TYR A 122 2.89 0.03 -29.29
N LEU A 123 4.12 0.39 -29.70
CA LEU A 123 4.53 0.84 -31.05
C LEU A 123 3.44 0.67 -32.11
N ILE A 124 2.79 1.77 -32.50
CA ILE A 124 1.88 1.79 -33.64
C ILE A 124 2.72 2.18 -34.87
N PRO A 125 2.84 1.35 -35.90
CA PRO A 125 3.41 1.77 -37.17
C PRO A 125 2.53 2.90 -37.72
N LEU A 126 3.10 4.10 -37.81
CA LEU A 126 2.49 5.19 -38.57
C LEU A 126 2.93 5.01 -40.02
N GLU A 127 1.97 5.01 -40.95
CA GLU A 127 2.33 5.11 -42.36
C GLU A 127 2.98 6.49 -42.60
N PRO A 128 3.95 6.62 -43.52
CA PRO A 128 4.63 7.90 -43.78
C PRO A 128 3.67 9.08 -44.09
N GLU A 129 2.45 8.74 -44.51
CA GLU A 129 1.35 9.62 -44.87
C GLU A 129 0.65 10.27 -43.64
N ASP A 130 0.75 9.63 -42.47
CA ASP A 130 0.10 10.04 -41.22
C ASP A 130 0.94 11.06 -40.41
N ILE A 131 2.25 11.10 -40.68
CA ILE A 131 3.23 11.95 -39.98
C ILE A 131 2.93 13.46 -40.15
N PRO A 132 2.63 13.97 -41.36
CA PRO A 132 2.32 15.39 -41.55
C PRO A 132 1.04 15.84 -40.83
N VAL A 133 0.09 14.92 -40.63
CA VAL A 133 -1.19 15.17 -39.94
C VAL A 133 -0.97 15.35 -38.44
N TYR A 134 -0.13 14.50 -37.85
CA TYR A 134 0.29 14.60 -36.46
C TYR A 134 1.15 15.85 -36.20
N ASP A 135 2.09 16.16 -37.09
CA ASP A 135 2.94 17.36 -36.97
C ASP A 135 2.10 18.66 -37.11
N GLN A 136 1.04 18.68 -37.91
CA GLN A 136 0.09 19.81 -37.98
C GLN A 136 -0.76 19.98 -36.72
N LEU A 137 -1.19 18.88 -36.10
CA LEU A 137 -1.94 18.91 -34.84
C LEU A 137 -1.08 19.49 -33.70
N LEU A 138 0.20 19.13 -33.64
CA LEU A 138 1.17 19.65 -32.67
C LEU A 138 1.53 21.13 -32.94
N ALA A 139 1.67 21.52 -34.21
CA ALA A 139 1.98 22.91 -34.59
C ALA A 139 0.84 23.91 -34.30
N SER A 140 -0.38 23.44 -34.04
CA SER A 140 -1.55 24.29 -33.75
C SER A 140 -1.54 24.96 -32.37
N GLY A 141 -0.59 24.62 -31.49
CA GLY A 141 -0.13 25.48 -30.40
C GLY A 141 -1.09 25.68 -29.21
N LYS A 142 -2.11 24.84 -29.01
CA LYS A 142 -2.88 24.80 -27.76
C LYS A 142 -2.44 23.64 -26.88
N HIS A 143 -1.41 23.87 -26.08
CA HIS A 143 -1.02 22.99 -24.99
C HIS A 143 -1.18 23.72 -23.65
N GLU A 144 -2.30 23.43 -22.98
CA GLU A 144 -2.36 23.33 -21.52
C GLU A 144 -3.26 22.14 -21.16
N GLY A 145 -2.68 21.13 -20.51
CA GLY A 145 -3.40 20.02 -19.86
C GLY A 145 -4.13 19.05 -20.80
N PHE A 146 -3.39 18.15 -21.44
CA PHE A 146 -3.93 16.90 -22.01
C PHE A 146 -4.81 16.18 -20.95
N GLN A 147 -6.13 16.31 -21.05
CA GLN A 147 -7.06 15.49 -20.27
C GLN A 147 -7.35 14.21 -21.06
N MET A 148 -6.77 13.09 -20.64
CA MET A 148 -7.16 11.75 -21.08
C MET A 148 -8.68 11.61 -20.93
N ASN A 149 -9.42 11.51 -22.04
CA ASN A 149 -10.78 10.98 -22.21
C ASN A 149 -11.26 11.02 -23.69
N GLU A 150 -10.65 11.81 -24.58
CA GLU A 150 -11.11 11.98 -25.98
C GLU A 150 -10.40 11.05 -27.00
N ASP A 151 -9.21 10.54 -26.68
CA ASP A 151 -8.35 9.79 -27.61
C ASP A 151 -8.86 8.39 -27.97
N GLY A 152 -9.55 7.70 -27.05
CA GLY A 152 -10.13 6.38 -27.35
C GLY A 152 -11.20 6.42 -28.44
N ARG A 153 -11.90 7.55 -28.59
CA ARG A 153 -12.93 7.76 -29.63
C ARG A 153 -12.31 8.13 -30.98
N ILE A 154 -11.25 8.92 -30.97
CA ILE A 154 -10.45 9.26 -32.15
C ILE A 154 -9.78 8.00 -32.71
N LYS A 155 -9.16 7.19 -31.84
CA LYS A 155 -8.50 5.91 -32.15
C LYS A 155 -9.49 4.86 -32.70
N ALA A 156 -10.67 4.73 -32.09
CA ALA A 156 -11.73 3.82 -32.56
C ALA A 156 -12.38 4.26 -33.88
N MET A 157 -12.48 5.57 -34.16
CA MET A 157 -13.07 6.10 -35.39
C MET A 157 -12.10 6.00 -36.58
N LEU A 158 -10.81 6.28 -36.38
CA LEU A 158 -9.78 6.10 -37.41
C LEU A 158 -9.64 4.62 -37.83
N LEU A 159 -9.71 3.70 -36.86
CA LEU A 159 -9.72 2.25 -37.12
C LEU A 159 -10.94 1.81 -37.96
N ARG A 160 -12.15 2.35 -37.71
CA ARG A 160 -13.36 2.01 -38.48
C ARG A 160 -13.43 2.64 -39.87
N LEU A 161 -12.93 3.87 -40.03
CA LEU A 161 -12.88 4.54 -41.34
C LEU A 161 -11.85 3.87 -42.28
N ALA A 162 -10.75 3.37 -41.72
CA ALA A 162 -9.77 2.55 -42.42
C ALA A 162 -10.35 1.20 -42.87
N ASP A 163 -11.13 0.53 -42.01
CA ASP A 163 -11.79 -0.75 -42.32
C ASP A 163 -12.86 -0.64 -43.44
N GLN A 164 -13.45 0.55 -43.61
CA GLN A 164 -14.48 0.83 -44.63
C GLN A 164 -13.94 1.45 -45.94
N LYS A 165 -12.61 1.61 -46.10
CA LYS A 165 -11.96 2.21 -47.29
C LYS A 165 -12.52 3.59 -47.70
N GLN A 166 -12.98 4.41 -46.75
CA GLN A 166 -13.46 5.76 -47.08
C GLN A 166 -12.32 6.79 -46.91
N PRO A 167 -12.07 7.66 -47.91
CA PRO A 167 -11.03 8.68 -47.81
C PRO A 167 -11.47 9.79 -46.83
N VAL A 168 -10.66 10.05 -45.81
CA VAL A 168 -10.87 11.18 -44.91
C VAL A 168 -10.40 12.46 -45.63
N SER A 169 -11.36 13.29 -46.08
CA SER A 169 -11.02 14.50 -46.83
C SER A 169 -10.38 15.57 -45.93
N ARG A 170 -9.58 16.47 -46.53
CA ARG A 170 -8.90 17.58 -45.84
C ARG A 170 -9.85 18.54 -45.13
N GLU A 171 -11.12 18.58 -45.55
CA GLU A 171 -12.18 19.42 -44.97
C GLU A 171 -12.80 18.78 -43.71
N PHE A 172 -12.72 17.45 -43.56
CA PHE A 172 -13.27 16.70 -42.43
C PHE A 172 -12.56 17.01 -41.10
N SER A 173 -11.27 17.39 -41.16
CA SER A 173 -10.47 17.77 -39.98
C SER A 173 -11.00 19.03 -39.28
N GLY A 174 -11.49 20.02 -40.05
CA GLY A 174 -12.10 21.25 -39.53
C GLY A 174 -13.44 20.99 -38.85
N ILE A 175 -14.21 20.01 -39.36
CA ILE A 175 -15.51 19.58 -38.81
C ILE A 175 -15.31 18.98 -37.42
N PHE A 176 -14.29 18.14 -37.27
CA PHE A 176 -13.99 17.43 -36.03
C PHE A 176 -13.47 18.37 -34.93
N ALA A 177 -12.64 19.36 -35.29
CA ALA A 177 -12.16 20.38 -34.35
C ALA A 177 -13.28 21.35 -33.90
N ASP A 178 -14.19 21.74 -34.79
CA ASP A 178 -15.36 22.56 -34.42
C ASP A 178 -16.38 21.75 -33.58
N PHE A 179 -16.42 20.42 -33.74
CA PHE A 179 -17.25 19.50 -32.93
C PHE A 179 -16.72 19.31 -31.50
N LEU A 180 -15.43 18.96 -31.33
CA LEU A 180 -14.79 18.79 -30.02
C LEU A 180 -14.78 20.09 -29.19
N SER A 181 -14.83 21.24 -29.86
CA SER A 181 -14.99 22.55 -29.19
C SER A 181 -16.43 22.96 -28.89
N GLY A 182 -17.41 22.04 -29.02
CA GLY A 182 -18.80 22.23 -28.61
C GLY A 182 -19.66 23.07 -29.57
N LYS A 183 -19.22 23.31 -30.82
CA LYS A 183 -19.94 24.15 -31.81
C LYS A 183 -20.85 23.33 -32.73
N THR A 184 -21.76 22.54 -32.16
CA THR A 184 -22.66 21.60 -32.87
C THR A 184 -23.46 22.23 -34.03
N ASN A 185 -23.82 23.51 -33.90
CA ASN A 185 -24.53 24.28 -34.94
C ASN A 185 -23.81 24.35 -36.30
N LYS A 186 -22.47 24.38 -36.29
CA LYS A 186 -21.69 24.48 -37.54
C LYS A 186 -21.66 23.16 -38.30
N VAL A 187 -21.63 22.05 -37.57
CA VAL A 187 -21.60 20.69 -38.12
C VAL A 187 -22.90 20.38 -38.86
N VAL A 188 -24.05 20.75 -38.27
CA VAL A 188 -25.37 20.58 -38.92
C VAL A 188 -25.50 21.45 -40.18
N LYS A 189 -25.14 22.73 -40.11
CA LYS A 189 -25.19 23.65 -41.27
C LYS A 189 -24.30 23.23 -42.43
N LEU A 190 -23.18 22.56 -42.14
CA LEU A 190 -22.28 22.05 -43.16
C LEU A 190 -22.83 20.78 -43.81
N ALA A 191 -23.39 19.86 -43.02
CA ALA A 191 -24.09 18.69 -43.56
C ALA A 191 -25.27 19.11 -44.46
N GLU A 192 -25.92 20.23 -44.14
CA GLU A 192 -26.90 20.88 -45.01
C GLU A 192 -26.32 21.47 -46.29
N ARG A 193 -25.17 22.15 -46.20
CA ARG A 193 -24.49 22.77 -47.35
C ARG A 193 -23.95 21.73 -48.33
N GLU A 194 -23.44 20.61 -47.82
CA GLU A 194 -22.82 19.53 -48.60
C GLU A 194 -23.82 18.42 -48.97
N GLU A 195 -25.10 18.57 -48.59
CA GLU A 195 -26.17 17.58 -48.80
C GLU A 195 -25.82 16.15 -48.32
N ASN A 196 -24.96 16.02 -47.30
CA ASN A 196 -24.42 14.74 -46.88
C ASN A 196 -24.63 14.47 -45.39
N ALA A 197 -25.63 13.62 -45.10
CA ALA A 197 -26.00 13.20 -43.75
C ALA A 197 -25.07 12.14 -43.13
N ALA A 198 -24.17 11.52 -43.92
CA ALA A 198 -23.31 10.43 -43.46
C ALA A 198 -22.38 10.88 -42.33
N TYR A 199 -21.87 12.11 -42.38
CA TYR A 199 -20.98 12.66 -41.35
C TYR A 199 -21.60 12.66 -39.96
N ILE A 200 -22.88 13.02 -39.86
CA ILE A 200 -23.59 13.07 -38.57
C ILE A 200 -23.96 11.66 -38.10
N ARG A 201 -24.30 10.75 -39.02
CA ARG A 201 -24.51 9.32 -38.70
C ARG A 201 -23.25 8.70 -38.10
N THR A 202 -22.11 8.88 -38.73
CA THR A 202 -20.83 8.37 -38.23
C THR A 202 -20.50 8.93 -36.85
N LEU A 203 -20.70 10.23 -36.60
CA LEU A 203 -20.47 10.85 -35.29
C LEU A 203 -21.41 10.32 -34.18
N LEU A 204 -22.66 9.97 -34.52
CA LEU A 204 -23.61 9.34 -33.60
C LEU A 204 -23.22 7.88 -33.30
N GLU A 205 -22.88 7.11 -34.34
CA GLU A 205 -22.51 5.69 -34.24
C GLU A 205 -21.23 5.44 -33.44
N VAL A 206 -20.30 6.38 -33.45
CA VAL A 206 -19.06 6.31 -32.64
C VAL A 206 -19.21 6.90 -31.23
N GLY A 207 -20.42 7.31 -30.84
CA GLY A 207 -20.72 7.81 -29.50
C GLY A 207 -20.03 9.14 -29.17
N ALA A 208 -19.67 9.93 -30.19
CA ALA A 208 -19.00 11.21 -30.01
C ALA A 208 -19.95 12.30 -29.48
N ILE A 209 -21.26 12.16 -29.71
CA ILE A 209 -22.30 13.05 -29.18
C ILE A 209 -22.77 12.52 -27.82
N ASP A 210 -22.30 13.15 -26.74
CA ASP A 210 -22.75 12.84 -25.38
C ASP A 210 -24.24 13.17 -25.14
N GLU A 211 -24.79 12.66 -24.05
CA GLU A 211 -26.21 12.78 -23.70
C GLU A 211 -26.65 14.23 -23.43
N THR A 212 -25.71 15.10 -23.05
CA THR A 212 -25.94 16.53 -22.79
C THR A 212 -26.10 17.31 -24.10
N ASN A 213 -25.33 16.94 -25.13
CA ASN A 213 -25.34 17.56 -26.45
C ASN A 213 -26.35 16.91 -27.41
N ARG A 214 -26.75 15.66 -27.17
CA ARG A 214 -27.71 14.89 -27.98
C ARG A 214 -29.05 15.61 -28.19
N LYS A 215 -29.62 16.19 -27.12
CA LYS A 215 -30.88 16.97 -27.21
C LYS A 215 -30.75 18.24 -28.05
N ARG A 216 -29.59 18.88 -28.03
CA ARG A 216 -29.31 20.11 -28.80
C ARG A 216 -29.11 19.81 -30.28
N VAL A 217 -28.36 18.75 -30.60
CA VAL A 217 -28.17 18.26 -31.97
C VAL A 217 -29.50 17.78 -32.56
N LYS A 218 -30.30 17.02 -31.81
CA LYS A 218 -31.65 16.58 -32.20
C LYS A 218 -32.55 17.74 -32.61
N LYS A 219 -32.63 18.80 -31.79
CA LYS A 219 -33.42 20.00 -32.08
C LYS A 219 -32.95 20.73 -33.35
N GLN A 220 -31.65 20.68 -33.65
CA GLN A 220 -31.06 21.31 -34.83
C GLN A 220 -31.30 20.47 -36.09
N LEU A 221 -31.19 19.15 -36.00
CA LEU A 221 -31.48 18.20 -37.10
C LEU A 221 -32.96 18.20 -37.48
N ALA A 222 -33.86 18.27 -36.49
CA ALA A 222 -35.30 18.35 -36.73
C ALA A 222 -35.73 19.65 -37.44
N ALA A 223 -34.94 20.72 -37.31
CA ALA A 223 -35.17 22.01 -37.97
C ALA A 223 -34.50 22.10 -39.36
N SER A 224 -33.87 21.02 -39.83
CA SER A 224 -33.09 21.02 -41.07
C SER A 224 -33.93 21.04 -42.33
N ALA A 225 -33.44 21.70 -43.39
CA ALA A 225 -34.10 21.70 -44.70
C ALA A 225 -34.01 20.32 -45.41
N LEU A 226 -33.01 19.49 -45.10
CA LEU A 226 -32.81 18.16 -45.71
C LEU A 226 -33.69 17.09 -45.05
N ALA A 227 -34.36 16.28 -45.87
CA ALA A 227 -35.24 15.21 -45.40
C ALA A 227 -34.47 14.12 -44.62
N ASP A 228 -33.28 13.72 -45.11
CA ASP A 228 -32.42 12.71 -44.48
C ASP A 228 -31.94 13.10 -43.08
N LEU A 229 -31.73 14.39 -42.82
CA LEU A 229 -31.32 14.89 -41.50
C LEU A 229 -32.50 14.96 -40.53
N ARG A 230 -33.71 15.26 -41.03
CA ARG A 230 -34.96 15.18 -40.26
C ARG A 230 -35.31 13.74 -39.89
N GLU A 231 -35.14 12.80 -40.81
CA GLU A 231 -35.32 11.36 -40.52
C GLU A 231 -34.31 10.86 -39.47
N LEU A 232 -33.09 11.40 -39.46
CA LEU A 232 -32.10 11.13 -38.40
C LEU A 232 -32.57 11.61 -37.02
N ALA A 233 -33.22 12.77 -36.97
CA ALA A 233 -33.77 13.33 -35.74
C ALA A 233 -34.92 12.45 -35.18
N GLU A 234 -35.75 11.88 -36.06
CA GLU A 234 -36.82 10.94 -35.68
C GLU A 234 -36.28 9.56 -35.27
N LYS A 235 -35.17 9.09 -35.85
CA LYS A 235 -34.49 7.87 -35.37
C LYS A 235 -33.91 8.04 -33.97
N LEU A 236 -33.45 9.25 -33.64
CA LEU A 236 -33.03 9.61 -32.28
C LEU A 236 -34.20 9.64 -31.28
N ASP A 237 -35.47 9.78 -31.72
CA ASP A 237 -36.65 9.61 -30.86
C ASP A 237 -36.90 8.14 -30.47
N ARG A 238 -36.59 7.19 -31.37
CA ARG A 238 -36.83 5.75 -31.11
C ARG A 238 -35.81 5.13 -30.14
N GLU A 239 -34.63 5.72 -29.97
CA GLU A 239 -33.66 5.30 -28.95
C GLU A 239 -33.94 5.89 -27.56
N GLU A 240 -34.86 6.87 -27.43
CA GLU A 240 -35.12 7.60 -26.18
C GLU A 240 -36.28 7.01 -25.34
N ALA A 241 -36.77 5.80 -25.63
CA ALA A 241 -37.79 5.15 -24.79
C ALA A 241 -37.63 3.63 -24.74
N PRO A 242 -37.31 3.01 -23.57
CA PRO A 242 -37.91 1.72 -23.30
C PRO A 242 -39.43 1.92 -23.23
N ALA A 243 -40.20 1.07 -23.89
CA ALA A 243 -41.65 1.03 -23.72
C ALA A 243 -41.99 0.98 -22.21
N PRO A 244 -43.02 1.68 -21.72
CA PRO A 244 -43.50 1.43 -20.38
C PRO A 244 -43.91 -0.05 -20.33
N ALA A 245 -43.26 -0.82 -19.45
CA ALA A 245 -43.71 -2.16 -19.13
C ALA A 245 -45.21 -2.08 -18.76
N PRO A 246 -46.03 -3.07 -19.16
CA PRO A 246 -47.42 -3.11 -18.72
C PRO A 246 -47.45 -2.99 -17.21
N ALA A 247 -48.29 -2.08 -16.70
CA ALA A 247 -48.49 -1.85 -15.27
C ALA A 247 -48.81 -3.18 -14.59
N GLY A 248 -47.78 -3.75 -13.96
CA GLY A 248 -47.82 -4.96 -13.17
C GLY A 248 -47.10 -4.66 -11.87
N ASP A 249 -47.86 -4.15 -10.90
CA ASP A 249 -47.76 -4.30 -9.44
C ASP A 249 -46.37 -4.38 -8.76
N SER A 250 -45.31 -3.79 -9.33
CA SER A 250 -43.97 -3.73 -8.71
C SER A 250 -43.36 -2.32 -8.64
N GLU A 251 -44.10 -1.28 -9.05
CA GLU A 251 -43.64 0.12 -9.08
C GLU A 251 -43.33 0.74 -7.70
N SER A 252 -43.52 0.02 -6.58
CA SER A 252 -43.54 0.62 -5.23
C SER A 252 -42.37 0.28 -4.27
N ALA A 253 -41.29 -0.39 -4.70
CA ALA A 253 -40.28 -0.90 -3.75
C ALA A 253 -39.01 -0.01 -3.56
N VAL A 254 -38.61 0.79 -4.56
CA VAL A 254 -37.36 1.58 -4.50
C VAL A 254 -37.65 3.04 -4.17
N GLU A 255 -37.11 3.53 -3.06
CA GLU A 255 -37.28 4.92 -2.66
C GLU A 255 -36.69 5.90 -3.69
N GLN A 256 -37.44 6.96 -4.03
CA GLN A 256 -37.06 7.98 -5.02
C GLN A 256 -35.69 8.59 -4.75
N LYS A 257 -35.31 8.74 -3.47
CA LYS A 257 -34.03 9.31 -3.05
C LYS A 257 -32.81 8.54 -3.59
N TYR A 258 -32.89 7.20 -3.71
CA TYR A 258 -31.79 6.38 -4.23
C TYR A 258 -31.66 6.58 -5.74
N ARG A 259 -32.77 6.58 -6.47
CA ARG A 259 -32.80 6.83 -7.92
C ARG A 259 -32.27 8.22 -8.27
N ASP A 260 -32.67 9.23 -7.53
CA ASP A 260 -32.17 10.60 -7.72
C ASP A 260 -30.66 10.68 -7.48
N ARG A 261 -30.14 9.95 -6.48
CA ARG A 261 -28.70 9.91 -6.22
C ARG A 261 -27.94 9.18 -7.33
N LEU A 262 -28.40 8.00 -7.76
CA LEU A 262 -27.80 7.25 -8.87
C LEU A 262 -27.70 8.08 -10.15
N ARG A 263 -28.76 8.83 -10.48
CA ARG A 263 -28.76 9.79 -11.61
C ARG A 263 -27.72 10.89 -11.41
N LYS A 264 -27.68 11.53 -10.23
CA LYS A 264 -26.70 12.59 -9.92
C LYS A 264 -25.26 12.11 -10.00
N ILE A 265 -24.99 10.86 -9.62
CA ILE A 265 -23.63 10.33 -9.68
C ILE A 265 -23.23 9.77 -11.04
N ASN A 266 -24.19 9.66 -11.97
CA ASN A 266 -24.06 8.95 -13.25
C ASN A 266 -23.58 7.51 -13.04
N ALA A 267 -24.27 6.78 -12.16
CA ALA A 267 -23.86 5.46 -11.67
C ALA A 267 -23.57 4.48 -12.81
N ARG A 268 -24.45 4.39 -13.82
CA ARG A 268 -24.26 3.53 -15.00
C ARG A 268 -22.94 3.81 -15.72
N SER A 269 -22.58 5.08 -15.93
CA SER A 269 -21.30 5.44 -16.57
C SER A 269 -20.10 5.07 -15.68
N VAL A 270 -20.21 5.28 -14.37
CA VAL A 270 -19.18 4.91 -13.39
C VAL A 270 -18.95 3.39 -13.40
N LEU A 271 -20.01 2.59 -13.39
CA LEU A 271 -19.93 1.13 -13.41
C LEU A 271 -19.30 0.62 -14.71
N LEU A 272 -19.75 1.11 -15.86
CA LEU A 272 -19.19 0.72 -17.17
C LEU A 272 -17.71 1.05 -17.29
N LYS A 273 -17.27 2.21 -16.77
CA LYS A 273 -15.84 2.59 -16.73
C LYS A 273 -14.98 1.56 -15.97
N HIS A 274 -15.56 0.90 -14.98
CA HIS A 274 -14.89 -0.12 -14.18
C HIS A 274 -15.21 -1.55 -14.64
N GLY A 275 -15.76 -1.72 -15.85
CA GLY A 275 -16.01 -3.04 -16.44
C GLY A 275 -17.24 -3.78 -15.87
N VAL A 276 -18.11 -3.08 -15.14
CA VAL A 276 -19.34 -3.66 -14.59
C VAL A 276 -20.48 -3.44 -15.58
N GLN A 277 -20.90 -4.52 -16.25
CA GLN A 277 -22.02 -4.51 -17.21
C GLN A 277 -23.33 -4.93 -16.54
N ASP A 278 -23.28 -5.98 -15.72
CA ASP A 278 -24.43 -6.55 -15.03
C ASP A 278 -24.13 -6.74 -13.54
N LEU A 279 -25.17 -6.60 -12.71
CA LEU A 279 -25.09 -6.78 -11.26
C LEU A 279 -25.62 -8.17 -10.87
N PRO A 280 -24.93 -8.91 -9.98
CA PRO A 280 -25.45 -10.17 -9.44
C PRO A 280 -26.68 -9.92 -8.55
N PRO A 281 -27.63 -10.87 -8.48
CA PRO A 281 -28.78 -10.77 -7.60
C PRO A 281 -28.36 -10.85 -6.13
N VAL A 282 -29.04 -10.09 -5.28
CA VAL A 282 -28.87 -10.07 -3.82
C VAL A 282 -30.26 -10.02 -3.18
N HIS A 283 -30.48 -10.77 -2.10
CA HIS A 283 -31.75 -10.80 -1.38
C HIS A 283 -31.91 -9.63 -0.40
N LEU A 284 -33.16 -9.32 -0.02
CA LEU A 284 -33.46 -8.43 1.09
C LEU A 284 -33.07 -9.07 2.43
N ALA A 285 -32.64 -8.24 3.37
CA ALA A 285 -32.23 -8.68 4.70
C ALA A 285 -33.35 -9.46 5.41
N GLY A 286 -33.05 -10.69 5.87
CA GLY A 286 -33.97 -11.53 6.64
C GLY A 286 -35.10 -12.20 5.83
N GLY A 287 -35.03 -12.17 4.50
CA GLY A 287 -36.04 -12.78 3.63
C GLY A 287 -35.45 -13.54 2.43
N THR A 288 -36.33 -14.14 1.63
CA THR A 288 -35.98 -14.85 0.39
C THR A 288 -36.34 -14.04 -0.87
N GLU A 289 -36.76 -12.79 -0.70
CA GLU A 289 -37.13 -11.90 -1.80
C GLU A 289 -35.89 -11.20 -2.38
N LEU A 290 -35.81 -11.10 -3.70
CA LEU A 290 -34.72 -10.40 -4.37
C LEU A 290 -34.83 -8.89 -4.14
N ALA A 291 -33.73 -8.29 -3.72
CA ALA A 291 -33.64 -6.85 -3.57
C ALA A 291 -33.59 -6.17 -4.95
N PRO A 292 -34.14 -4.95 -5.06
CA PRO A 292 -33.95 -4.14 -6.25
C PRO A 292 -32.46 -3.87 -6.53
N PRO A 293 -32.01 -3.98 -7.79
CA PRO A 293 -30.60 -3.84 -8.16
C PRO A 293 -30.03 -2.45 -7.83
N GLU A 294 -30.88 -1.42 -7.76
CA GLU A 294 -30.49 -0.05 -7.41
C GLU A 294 -29.81 0.05 -6.03
N TYR A 295 -30.13 -0.85 -5.09
CA TYR A 295 -29.49 -0.85 -3.78
C TYR A 295 -28.01 -1.27 -3.88
N LEU A 296 -27.72 -2.36 -4.61
CA LEU A 296 -26.35 -2.81 -4.88
C LEU A 296 -25.61 -1.81 -5.77
N GLU A 297 -26.30 -1.25 -6.78
CA GLU A 297 -25.75 -0.22 -7.67
C GLU A 297 -25.22 0.98 -6.87
N LEU A 298 -26.00 1.46 -5.89
CA LEU A 298 -25.62 2.58 -5.05
C LEU A 298 -24.45 2.25 -4.13
N CYS A 299 -24.48 1.05 -3.52
CA CYS A 299 -23.40 0.55 -2.65
C CYS A 299 -22.05 0.47 -3.38
N LEU A 300 -22.04 0.26 -4.69
CA LEU A 300 -20.82 0.15 -5.48
C LEU A 300 -20.41 1.49 -6.12
N ALA A 301 -21.35 2.17 -6.77
CA ALA A 301 -21.04 3.34 -7.60
C ALA A 301 -20.54 4.54 -6.80
N GLU A 302 -21.01 4.75 -5.57
CA GLU A 302 -20.54 5.84 -4.70
C GLU A 302 -19.04 5.73 -4.44
N TYR A 303 -18.58 4.55 -4.02
CA TYR A 303 -17.18 4.33 -3.67
C TYR A 303 -16.25 4.25 -4.89
N LEU A 304 -16.72 3.71 -6.02
CA LEU A 304 -15.96 3.75 -7.28
C LEU A 304 -15.75 5.19 -7.78
N LYS A 305 -16.74 6.07 -7.59
CA LYS A 305 -16.64 7.47 -8.01
C LYS A 305 -15.63 8.26 -7.17
N GLN A 306 -15.52 7.94 -5.89
CA GLN A 306 -14.63 8.65 -4.96
C GLN A 306 -13.15 8.51 -5.28
N GLN A 307 -12.72 7.49 -6.04
CA GLN A 307 -11.30 7.26 -6.36
C GLN A 307 -10.59 8.38 -7.12
N SER A 308 -11.35 9.30 -7.73
CA SER A 308 -10.80 10.45 -8.44
C SER A 308 -10.34 11.59 -7.50
N LYS A 309 -10.72 11.55 -6.23
CA LYS A 309 -10.38 12.55 -5.23
C LYS A 309 -9.77 11.81 -4.04
N TRP A 310 -8.55 12.14 -3.64
CA TRP A 310 -7.90 11.58 -2.45
C TRP A 310 -8.62 11.96 -1.12
N SER A 311 -9.86 12.46 -1.18
CA SER A 311 -10.76 12.70 -0.06
C SER A 311 -11.69 11.50 0.10
N ALA A 312 -11.52 10.72 1.16
CA ALA A 312 -12.48 9.70 1.57
C ALA A 312 -13.72 10.39 2.17
N ASP A 313 -14.92 9.96 1.78
CA ASP A 313 -16.16 10.31 2.47
C ASP A 313 -17.00 9.04 2.66
N LEU A 314 -17.51 8.83 3.87
CA LEU A 314 -18.53 7.80 4.10
C LEU A 314 -19.82 8.20 3.36
N CYS A 315 -20.57 7.22 2.86
CA CYS A 315 -21.82 7.45 2.13
C CYS A 315 -23.03 6.93 2.91
N PRO A 316 -23.65 7.76 3.79
CA PRO A 316 -24.80 7.34 4.59
C PRO A 316 -25.96 6.78 3.76
N LEU A 317 -26.21 7.35 2.57
CA LEU A 317 -27.28 6.86 1.70
C LEU A 317 -26.98 5.47 1.11
N ALA A 318 -25.71 5.16 0.84
CA ALA A 318 -25.30 3.82 0.43
C ALA A 318 -25.40 2.84 1.61
N ASP A 319 -25.07 3.29 2.83
CA ASP A 319 -25.20 2.49 4.05
C ASP A 319 -26.67 2.17 4.38
N GLU A 320 -27.58 3.14 4.18
CA GLU A 320 -29.03 2.93 4.28
C GLU A 320 -29.53 1.88 3.28
N ALA A 321 -29.02 1.91 2.04
CA ALA A 321 -29.36 0.92 1.02
C ALA A 321 -28.77 -0.47 1.35
N ALA A 322 -27.51 -0.51 1.81
CA ALA A 322 -26.83 -1.74 2.21
C ALA A 322 -27.55 -2.43 3.38
N ALA A 323 -28.10 -1.67 4.34
CA ALA A 323 -28.86 -2.22 5.47
C ALA A 323 -30.14 -2.97 5.06
N LYS A 324 -30.62 -2.77 3.83
CA LYS A 324 -31.76 -3.50 3.27
C LYS A 324 -31.36 -4.81 2.59
N LEU A 325 -30.08 -5.03 2.34
CA LEU A 325 -29.55 -6.19 1.65
C LEU A 325 -29.10 -7.26 2.65
N ASP A 326 -29.20 -8.54 2.27
CA ASP A 326 -28.48 -9.59 2.96
C ASP A 326 -26.98 -9.29 2.92
N ARG A 327 -26.36 -9.23 4.11
CA ARG A 327 -24.97 -8.76 4.25
C ARG A 327 -23.99 -9.71 3.59
N ASP A 328 -24.18 -11.02 3.75
CA ASP A 328 -23.25 -12.03 3.26
C ASP A 328 -23.34 -12.14 1.73
N GLU A 329 -24.54 -11.98 1.17
CA GLU A 329 -24.73 -11.87 -0.28
C GLU A 329 -24.18 -10.58 -0.87
N LEU A 330 -24.37 -9.43 -0.20
CA LEU A 330 -23.78 -8.16 -0.63
C LEU A 330 -22.26 -8.28 -0.74
N VAL A 331 -21.59 -8.80 0.29
CA VAL A 331 -20.13 -8.96 0.27
C VAL A 331 -19.69 -9.94 -0.82
N ARG A 332 -20.39 -11.09 -0.99
CA ARG A 332 -20.11 -12.04 -2.07
C ARG A 332 -20.30 -11.44 -3.46
N ALA A 333 -21.34 -10.63 -3.65
CA ALA A 333 -21.60 -9.91 -4.88
C ALA A 333 -20.45 -8.94 -5.23
N LEU A 334 -20.00 -8.13 -4.27
CA LEU A 334 -18.91 -7.19 -4.47
C LEU A 334 -17.56 -7.89 -4.77
N LEU A 335 -17.28 -9.00 -4.08
CA LEU A 335 -16.11 -9.83 -4.36
C LEU A 335 -16.17 -10.42 -5.77
N SER A 336 -17.30 -11.01 -6.15
CA SER A 336 -17.49 -11.56 -7.50
C SER A 336 -17.32 -10.51 -8.58
N LEU A 337 -17.83 -9.29 -8.39
CA LEU A 337 -17.66 -8.20 -9.34
C LEU A 337 -16.19 -7.76 -9.47
N SER A 338 -15.45 -7.72 -8.35
CA SER A 338 -14.00 -7.46 -8.37
C SER A 338 -13.24 -8.55 -9.14
N GLU A 339 -13.58 -9.81 -8.98
CA GLU A 339 -12.89 -10.92 -9.64
C GLU A 339 -13.14 -11.01 -11.16
N ARG A 340 -14.25 -10.46 -11.65
CA ARG A 340 -14.59 -10.43 -13.09
C ARG A 340 -13.70 -9.49 -13.89
N VAL A 341 -13.04 -8.52 -13.26
CA VAL A 341 -12.18 -7.56 -13.96
C VAL A 341 -10.72 -8.03 -13.99
N GLU A 342 -10.10 -7.94 -15.17
CA GLU A 342 -8.69 -8.30 -15.34
C GLU A 342 -7.75 -7.20 -14.84
N GLY A 343 -6.79 -7.61 -14.00
CA GLY A 343 -5.69 -6.78 -13.51
C GLY A 343 -5.88 -6.29 -12.07
N GLU A 344 -4.88 -6.50 -11.22
CA GLU A 344 -4.93 -6.22 -9.78
C GLU A 344 -5.28 -4.76 -9.46
N SER A 345 -4.86 -3.80 -10.27
CA SER A 345 -5.23 -2.38 -10.10
C SER A 345 -6.73 -2.13 -10.29
N LYS A 346 -7.37 -2.80 -11.27
CA LYS A 346 -8.81 -2.68 -11.48
C LYS A 346 -9.59 -3.42 -10.39
N GLN A 347 -9.08 -4.57 -9.94
CA GLN A 347 -9.68 -5.30 -8.82
C GLN A 347 -9.60 -4.50 -7.52
N ALA A 348 -8.46 -3.84 -7.26
CA ALA A 348 -8.25 -3.00 -6.10
C ALA A 348 -9.28 -1.88 -6.03
N ALA A 349 -9.77 -1.36 -7.16
CA ALA A 349 -10.81 -0.33 -7.18
C ALA A 349 -12.09 -0.73 -6.40
N PHE A 350 -12.37 -2.01 -6.23
CA PHE A 350 -13.55 -2.45 -5.49
C PHE A 350 -13.33 -2.45 -3.96
N LEU A 351 -12.09 -2.32 -3.48
CA LEU A 351 -11.75 -2.44 -2.06
C LEU A 351 -12.48 -1.46 -1.15
N PRO A 352 -12.68 -0.16 -1.47
CA PRO A 352 -13.42 0.74 -0.58
C PRO A 352 -14.86 0.26 -0.32
N ALA A 353 -15.58 -0.15 -1.37
CA ALA A 353 -16.93 -0.72 -1.24
C ALA A 353 -16.91 -2.05 -0.49
N ILE A 354 -15.97 -2.95 -0.81
CA ILE A 354 -15.84 -4.24 -0.12
C ILE A 354 -15.55 -4.01 1.37
N PHE A 355 -14.57 -3.18 1.71
CA PHE A 355 -14.13 -2.95 3.08
C PHE A 355 -15.20 -2.29 3.94
N ARG A 356 -16.03 -1.42 3.33
CA ARG A 356 -17.17 -0.80 4.00
C ARG A 356 -18.13 -1.83 4.61
N TYR A 357 -18.40 -2.92 3.89
CA TYR A 357 -19.46 -3.88 4.24
C TYR A 357 -18.94 -5.25 4.72
N ALA A 358 -17.70 -5.61 4.35
CA ALA A 358 -17.06 -6.86 4.71
C ALA A 358 -16.81 -7.02 6.21
N ASP A 359 -16.62 -8.26 6.63
CA ASP A 359 -16.19 -8.60 7.98
C ASP A 359 -14.67 -8.41 8.15
N GLY A 360 -14.21 -8.42 9.41
CA GLY A 360 -12.79 -8.18 9.71
C GLY A 360 -11.87 -9.26 9.12
N GLU A 361 -12.36 -10.49 8.90
CA GLU A 361 -11.56 -11.55 8.28
C GLU A 361 -11.29 -11.26 6.80
N THR A 362 -12.33 -10.93 6.05
CA THR A 362 -12.23 -10.59 4.63
C THR A 362 -11.40 -9.32 4.44
N THR A 363 -11.66 -8.28 5.24
CA THR A 363 -10.87 -7.04 5.23
C THR A 363 -9.39 -7.33 5.48
N GLY A 364 -9.06 -8.12 6.51
CA GLY A 364 -7.68 -8.45 6.83
C GLY A 364 -6.97 -9.31 5.76
N LYS A 365 -7.68 -10.25 5.13
CA LYS A 365 -7.14 -11.06 4.02
C LYS A 365 -6.81 -10.18 2.80
N LEU A 366 -7.75 -9.38 2.36
CA LEU A 366 -7.58 -8.50 1.20
C LEU A 366 -6.54 -7.41 1.46
N TYR A 367 -6.55 -6.78 2.65
CA TYR A 367 -5.53 -5.80 3.00
C TYR A 367 -4.12 -6.39 2.89
N ARG A 368 -3.88 -7.59 3.44
CA ARG A 368 -2.55 -8.23 3.31
C ARG A 368 -2.17 -8.53 1.87
N LYS A 369 -3.12 -9.03 1.06
CA LYS A 369 -2.90 -9.31 -0.37
C LYS A 369 -2.44 -8.04 -1.10
N TYR A 370 -3.20 -6.95 -0.99
CA TYR A 370 -2.93 -5.73 -1.75
C TYR A 370 -1.83 -4.85 -1.14
N ASN A 371 -1.61 -4.90 0.18
CA ASN A 371 -0.51 -4.19 0.85
C ASN A 371 0.87 -4.79 0.51
N ALA A 372 0.93 -6.07 0.14
CA ALA A 372 2.15 -6.72 -0.34
C ALA A 372 2.54 -6.25 -1.74
N ILE A 373 1.59 -5.74 -2.54
CA ILE A 373 1.83 -5.20 -3.88
C ILE A 373 2.22 -3.74 -3.74
N TRP A 374 3.48 -3.40 -4.01
CA TRP A 374 4.03 -2.06 -3.73
C TRP A 374 3.21 -0.93 -4.35
N LYS A 375 2.74 -1.07 -5.61
CA LYS A 375 1.92 -0.08 -6.32
C LYS A 375 0.53 0.13 -5.73
N LEU A 376 0.01 -0.87 -5.01
CA LEU A 376 -1.35 -0.89 -4.47
C LEU A 376 -1.38 -0.71 -2.95
N ARG A 377 -0.22 -0.57 -2.33
CA ARG A 377 -0.06 -0.46 -0.87
C ARG A 377 -0.86 0.70 -0.30
N ASP A 378 -0.67 1.90 -0.82
CA ASP A 378 -1.34 3.09 -0.31
C ASP A 378 -2.83 3.08 -0.62
N PHE A 379 -3.22 2.47 -1.75
CA PHE A 379 -4.62 2.25 -2.07
C PHE A 379 -5.29 1.30 -1.06
N ALA A 380 -4.64 0.18 -0.72
CA ALA A 380 -5.14 -0.77 0.26
C ALA A 380 -5.23 -0.16 1.67
N LYS A 381 -4.25 0.68 2.06
CA LYS A 381 -4.28 1.45 3.30
C LYS A 381 -5.46 2.42 3.32
N HIS A 382 -5.67 3.16 2.24
CA HIS A 382 -6.79 4.10 2.12
C HIS A 382 -8.15 3.38 2.23
N ALA A 383 -8.29 2.19 1.62
CA ALA A 383 -9.50 1.40 1.72
C ALA A 383 -9.89 1.03 3.17
N LEU A 384 -8.92 0.87 4.07
CA LEU A 384 -9.18 0.57 5.49
C LEU A 384 -10.07 1.62 6.17
N LEU A 385 -9.97 2.88 5.74
CA LEU A 385 -10.70 4.01 6.32
C LEU A 385 -12.22 3.85 6.24
N PHE A 386 -12.71 3.12 5.24
CA PHE A 386 -14.14 2.88 5.02
C PHE A 386 -14.70 1.72 5.83
N SER A 387 -13.88 0.77 6.25
CA SER A 387 -14.35 -0.34 7.10
C SER A 387 -14.71 0.14 8.48
N ASP A 388 -15.73 -0.44 9.12
CA ASP A 388 -16.05 -0.21 10.54
C ASP A 388 -15.50 -1.32 11.46
N THR A 389 -14.72 -2.24 10.91
CA THR A 389 -14.25 -3.41 11.66
C THR A 389 -13.08 -3.06 12.58
N ARG A 390 -13.01 -3.74 13.74
CA ARG A 390 -11.88 -3.59 14.66
C ARG A 390 -10.55 -4.01 14.03
N GLU A 391 -10.55 -5.01 13.16
CA GLU A 391 -9.37 -5.42 12.40
C GLU A 391 -8.87 -4.26 11.50
N ALA A 392 -9.77 -3.52 10.84
CA ALA A 392 -9.37 -2.35 10.06
C ALA A 392 -8.80 -1.23 10.93
N MET A 393 -9.41 -0.94 12.08
CA MET A 393 -8.88 0.02 13.05
C MET A 393 -7.48 -0.35 13.55
N ILE A 394 -7.23 -1.65 13.81
CA ILE A 394 -5.90 -2.15 14.18
C ILE A 394 -4.88 -1.85 13.08
N TYR A 395 -5.22 -2.08 11.80
CA TYR A 395 -4.34 -1.74 10.69
C TYR A 395 -4.20 -0.23 10.49
N ALA A 396 -5.26 0.55 10.67
CA ALA A 396 -5.21 2.01 10.57
C ALA A 396 -4.27 2.60 11.63
N GLU A 397 -4.41 2.20 12.90
CA GLU A 397 -3.50 2.60 13.98
C GLU A 397 -2.06 2.16 13.69
N LYS A 398 -1.84 0.92 13.22
CA LYS A 398 -0.50 0.44 12.84
C LYS A 398 0.17 1.32 11.77
N ASN A 399 -0.62 1.90 10.87
CA ASN A 399 -0.13 2.75 9.79
C ASN A 399 -0.23 4.25 10.11
N GLN A 400 -0.49 4.63 11.37
CA GLN A 400 -0.65 6.02 11.82
C GLN A 400 -1.79 6.76 11.10
N MET A 401 -2.85 6.05 10.70
CA MET A 401 -4.02 6.58 9.98
C MET A 401 -5.27 6.70 10.86
N LEU A 402 -5.14 6.55 12.18
CA LEU A 402 -6.31 6.57 13.07
C LEU A 402 -6.94 7.96 13.13
N ARG A 403 -6.15 9.02 12.93
CA ARG A 403 -6.63 10.40 12.87
C ARG A 403 -7.60 10.63 11.71
N GLU A 404 -7.20 10.20 10.51
CA GLU A 404 -8.03 10.24 9.31
C GLU A 404 -9.26 9.36 9.48
N TYR A 405 -9.08 8.16 10.04
CA TYR A 405 -10.17 7.23 10.33
C TYR A 405 -11.23 7.82 11.28
N ALA A 406 -10.79 8.53 12.33
CA ALA A 406 -11.65 9.21 13.31
C ALA A 406 -12.32 10.46 12.72
N SER A 407 -11.59 11.24 11.94
CA SER A 407 -12.12 12.42 11.23
C SER A 407 -13.30 12.06 10.33
N LEU A 408 -13.22 10.96 9.58
CA LEU A 408 -14.34 10.47 8.74
C LEU A 408 -15.61 10.17 9.52
N ARG A 409 -15.45 9.83 10.80
CA ARG A 409 -16.55 9.49 11.73
C ARG A 409 -16.93 10.65 12.64
N LYS A 410 -16.33 11.83 12.45
CA LYS A 410 -16.53 13.02 13.31
C LYS A 410 -16.27 12.72 14.79
N MET A 411 -15.27 11.89 15.05
CA MET A 411 -14.79 11.54 16.38
C MET A 411 -13.35 12.02 16.54
N ASP A 412 -12.93 12.32 17.77
CA ASP A 412 -11.51 12.47 18.05
C ASP A 412 -10.82 11.10 18.12
N GLU A 413 -9.51 11.13 17.89
CA GLU A 413 -8.68 9.94 17.75
C GLU A 413 -8.62 9.11 19.06
N GLU A 414 -8.54 9.77 20.21
CA GLU A 414 -8.43 9.08 21.51
C GLU A 414 -9.77 8.47 21.93
N THR A 415 -10.89 9.16 21.73
CA THR A 415 -12.22 8.60 21.94
C THR A 415 -12.45 7.39 21.06
N LEU A 416 -12.08 7.43 19.77
CA LEU A 416 -12.22 6.27 18.89
C LEU A 416 -11.35 5.09 19.36
N ARG A 417 -10.12 5.38 19.78
CA ARG A 417 -9.20 4.39 20.34
C ARG A 417 -9.78 3.71 21.58
N ILE A 418 -10.24 4.49 22.56
CA ILE A 418 -10.76 3.96 23.82
C ILE A 418 -12.10 3.23 23.63
N THR A 419 -13.03 3.82 22.87
CA THR A 419 -14.43 3.34 22.79
C THR A 419 -14.69 2.32 21.68
N LYS A 420 -13.80 2.19 20.68
CA LYS A 420 -14.01 1.26 19.55
C LYS A 420 -12.87 0.25 19.42
N LEU A 421 -11.62 0.72 19.47
CA LEU A 421 -10.47 -0.18 19.31
C LEU A 421 -10.21 -1.02 20.57
N LEU A 422 -10.32 -0.41 21.75
CA LEU A 422 -9.95 -1.03 23.04
C LEU A 422 -11.14 -1.39 23.94
N ASP A 423 -12.35 -1.10 23.51
CA ASP A 423 -13.55 -1.56 24.21
C ASP A 423 -13.90 -2.98 23.75
N PHE A 424 -13.77 -3.93 24.67
CA PHE A 424 -14.16 -5.33 24.51
C PHE A 424 -15.35 -5.70 25.41
N GLY A 425 -16.01 -4.71 26.03
CA GLY A 425 -17.11 -4.91 26.97
C GLY A 425 -16.67 -5.50 28.30
N LEU A 426 -15.44 -5.22 28.73
CA LEU A 426 -14.94 -5.55 30.06
C LEU A 426 -15.36 -4.45 31.04
N ASP A 427 -15.80 -4.85 32.23
CA ASP A 427 -16.07 -3.93 33.33
C ASP A 427 -14.77 -3.39 33.96
N ASN A 428 -14.92 -2.54 34.99
CA ASN A 428 -13.80 -1.93 35.69
C ASN A 428 -12.89 -2.94 36.42
N ASP A 429 -13.36 -4.16 36.67
CA ASP A 429 -12.59 -5.25 37.27
C ASP A 429 -11.97 -6.18 36.20
N GLY A 430 -12.08 -5.81 34.92
CA GLY A 430 -11.57 -6.60 33.80
C GLY A 430 -12.38 -7.87 33.55
N LYS A 431 -13.68 -7.87 33.88
CA LYS A 431 -14.58 -9.02 33.69
C LYS A 431 -15.65 -8.75 32.65
N LYS A 432 -16.09 -9.80 31.97
CA LYS A 432 -17.27 -9.80 31.09
C LYS A 432 -18.11 -11.03 31.37
N ILE A 433 -19.40 -10.84 31.57
CA ILE A 433 -20.33 -11.93 31.89
C ILE A 433 -21.18 -12.23 30.66
N TYR A 434 -21.13 -13.47 30.18
CA TYR A 434 -22.07 -13.99 29.19
C TYR A 434 -23.20 -14.74 29.87
N ASP A 435 -24.43 -14.30 29.67
CA ASP A 435 -25.63 -15.06 30.00
C ASP A 435 -25.98 -15.98 28.81
N LEU A 436 -26.01 -17.28 29.08
CA LEU A 436 -26.33 -18.31 28.09
C LEU A 436 -27.77 -18.85 28.24
N GLY A 437 -28.65 -18.19 29.00
CA GLY A 437 -30.07 -18.58 29.16
C GLY A 437 -30.36 -19.63 30.25
N GLY A 438 -29.32 -20.26 30.80
CA GLY A 438 -29.41 -21.19 31.94
C GLY A 438 -28.08 -21.39 32.69
N ASN A 439 -27.02 -20.76 32.21
CA ASN A 439 -25.70 -20.72 32.84
C ASN A 439 -25.09 -19.35 32.54
N THR A 440 -24.19 -18.89 33.39
CA THR A 440 -23.38 -17.71 33.14
C THR A 440 -21.92 -18.11 33.02
N VAL A 441 -21.20 -17.47 32.12
CA VAL A 441 -19.75 -17.62 32.02
C VAL A 441 -19.11 -16.26 32.23
N THR A 442 -18.22 -16.17 33.20
CA THR A 442 -17.42 -14.97 33.45
C THR A 442 -16.08 -15.12 32.74
N VAL A 443 -15.77 -14.21 31.83
CA VAL A 443 -14.43 -13.99 31.30
C VAL A 443 -13.71 -13.02 32.22
N THR A 444 -12.46 -13.30 32.56
CA THR A 444 -11.61 -12.41 33.37
C THR A 444 -10.26 -12.19 32.69
N LEU A 445 -9.89 -10.92 32.57
CA LEU A 445 -8.58 -10.47 32.12
C LEU A 445 -7.53 -10.72 33.21
N GLY A 446 -6.53 -11.53 32.91
CA GLY A 446 -5.38 -11.80 33.77
C GLY A 446 -4.25 -10.77 33.59
N PRO A 447 -3.24 -10.80 34.47
CA PRO A 447 -2.13 -9.84 34.47
C PRO A 447 -1.27 -9.90 33.20
N GLU A 448 -1.18 -11.06 32.54
CA GLU A 448 -0.46 -11.21 31.27
C GLU A 448 -1.33 -10.91 30.04
N LEU A 449 -2.44 -10.17 30.23
CA LEU A 449 -3.43 -9.90 29.18
C LEU A 449 -4.04 -11.18 28.58
N THR A 450 -4.13 -12.23 29.41
CA THR A 450 -4.73 -13.52 29.06
C THR A 450 -6.17 -13.58 29.54
N LEU A 451 -7.06 -14.23 28.76
CA LEU A 451 -8.45 -14.41 29.15
C LEU A 451 -8.64 -15.77 29.81
N SER A 452 -9.20 -15.77 31.02
CA SER A 452 -9.65 -16.96 31.72
C SER A 452 -11.18 -17.02 31.72
N LEU A 453 -11.77 -18.21 31.67
CA LEU A 453 -13.22 -18.41 31.71
C LEU A 453 -13.58 -19.18 32.98
N SER A 454 -14.59 -18.70 33.70
CA SER A 454 -15.18 -19.40 34.84
C SER A 454 -16.67 -19.64 34.61
N ASP A 455 -17.09 -20.89 34.78
CA ASP A 455 -18.49 -21.29 34.72
C ASP A 455 -19.19 -20.94 36.05
N GLY A 456 -20.27 -20.17 35.98
CA GLY A 456 -21.01 -19.68 37.13
C GLY A 456 -21.77 -20.78 37.89
N ASN A 457 -22.27 -21.79 37.18
CA ASN A 457 -22.97 -22.92 37.79
C ASN A 457 -21.98 -23.90 38.44
N ALA A 458 -20.84 -24.16 37.79
CA ALA A 458 -19.85 -25.11 38.26
C ALA A 458 -18.76 -24.49 39.16
N LYS A 459 -18.73 -23.16 39.31
CA LYS A 459 -17.72 -22.38 40.05
C LYS A 459 -16.28 -22.82 39.77
N LYS A 460 -16.00 -23.17 38.51
CA LYS A 460 -14.70 -23.71 38.08
C LYS A 460 -14.26 -23.10 36.76
N THR A 461 -12.95 -23.08 36.55
CA THR A 461 -12.35 -22.67 35.28
C THR A 461 -12.72 -23.63 34.16
N VAL A 462 -13.10 -23.09 33.01
CA VAL A 462 -13.45 -23.85 31.79
C VAL A 462 -12.60 -23.38 30.61
N LYS A 463 -12.38 -24.26 29.62
CA LYS A 463 -11.59 -23.93 28.42
C LYS A 463 -12.42 -23.26 27.32
N SER A 464 -13.74 -23.46 27.34
CA SER A 464 -14.67 -22.98 26.31
C SER A 464 -16.04 -22.67 26.91
N LEU A 465 -16.88 -21.96 26.14
CA LEU A 465 -18.28 -21.75 26.48
C LEU A 465 -19.02 -23.11 26.53
N PRO A 466 -19.82 -23.40 27.56
CA PRO A 466 -20.57 -24.64 27.66
C PRO A 466 -21.79 -24.59 26.72
N LYS A 467 -21.86 -25.54 25.78
CA LYS A 467 -22.98 -25.64 24.83
C LYS A 467 -24.22 -26.34 25.44
N ARG A 468 -24.00 -27.25 26.40
CA ARG A 468 -25.08 -28.06 26.99
C ARG A 468 -25.93 -27.19 27.92
N GLY A 469 -27.22 -27.09 27.63
CA GLY A 469 -28.17 -26.28 28.42
C GLY A 469 -28.10 -24.78 28.15
N ALA A 470 -27.34 -24.35 27.15
CA ALA A 470 -27.33 -22.98 26.67
C ALA A 470 -28.44 -22.75 25.64
N ASP A 471 -29.02 -21.57 25.67
CA ASP A 471 -29.84 -21.05 24.59
C ASP A 471 -29.01 -20.93 23.30
N PRO A 472 -29.46 -21.48 22.15
CA PRO A 472 -28.68 -21.51 20.92
C PRO A 472 -28.25 -20.12 20.40
N GLU A 473 -29.14 -19.13 20.48
CA GLU A 473 -28.89 -17.79 19.95
C GLU A 473 -27.91 -17.01 20.83
N LYS A 474 -28.11 -17.05 22.17
CA LYS A 474 -27.18 -16.47 23.14
C LYS A 474 -25.80 -17.15 23.07
N TYR A 475 -25.76 -18.46 22.88
CA TYR A 475 -24.51 -19.20 22.73
C TYR A 475 -23.72 -18.76 21.50
N GLU A 476 -24.35 -18.69 20.32
CA GLU A 476 -23.64 -18.27 19.11
C GLU A 476 -23.20 -16.80 19.18
N THR A 477 -24.02 -15.92 19.78
CA THR A 477 -23.63 -14.52 20.03
C THR A 477 -22.41 -14.42 20.95
N ALA A 478 -22.44 -15.11 22.11
CA ALA A 478 -21.31 -15.12 23.05
C ALA A 478 -20.05 -15.75 22.46
N LYS A 479 -20.21 -16.80 21.64
CA LYS A 479 -19.10 -17.46 20.95
C LYS A 479 -18.46 -16.56 19.89
N ALA A 480 -19.25 -15.82 19.11
CA ALA A 480 -18.76 -14.86 18.14
C ALA A 480 -17.97 -13.73 18.81
N ASP A 481 -18.54 -13.11 19.86
CA ASP A 481 -17.89 -12.03 20.61
C ASP A 481 -16.60 -12.50 21.31
N LEU A 482 -16.62 -13.66 21.98
CA LEU A 482 -15.41 -14.23 22.61
C LEU A 482 -14.32 -14.57 21.59
N SER A 483 -14.70 -15.06 20.41
CA SER A 483 -13.77 -15.34 19.32
C SER A 483 -13.12 -14.05 18.81
N GLU A 484 -13.92 -13.00 18.59
CA GLU A 484 -13.41 -11.69 18.20
C GLU A 484 -12.46 -11.11 19.25
N MET A 485 -12.86 -11.16 20.53
CA MET A 485 -12.04 -10.70 21.65
C MET A 485 -10.68 -11.41 21.68
N LYS A 486 -10.66 -12.75 21.62
CA LYS A 486 -9.41 -13.53 21.60
C LYS A 486 -8.53 -13.18 20.39
N LYS A 487 -9.13 -12.95 19.22
CA LYS A 487 -8.43 -12.64 17.97
C LYS A 487 -7.80 -11.23 17.97
N ASN A 488 -8.54 -10.24 18.46
CA ASN A 488 -8.20 -8.83 18.27
C ASN A 488 -7.59 -8.17 19.51
N MET A 489 -7.87 -8.63 20.72
CA MET A 489 -7.37 -8.00 21.95
C MET A 489 -5.85 -7.91 22.00
N LYS A 490 -5.14 -9.02 21.74
CA LYS A 490 -3.66 -9.01 21.70
C LYS A 490 -3.11 -8.08 20.62
N LYS A 491 -3.75 -8.01 19.46
CA LYS A 491 -3.33 -7.11 18.37
C LYS A 491 -3.56 -5.64 18.76
N ALA A 492 -4.73 -5.31 19.29
CA ALA A 492 -5.08 -3.96 19.73
C ALA A 492 -4.13 -3.47 20.82
N VAL A 493 -3.85 -4.31 21.82
CA VAL A 493 -2.86 -4.00 22.86
C VAL A 493 -1.46 -3.83 22.27
N LYS A 494 -1.03 -4.72 21.36
CA LYS A 494 0.28 -4.60 20.70
C LYS A 494 0.45 -3.27 19.99
N VAL A 495 -0.57 -2.80 19.27
CA VAL A 495 -0.47 -1.50 18.58
C VAL A 495 -0.43 -0.34 19.59
N CYS A 496 -1.18 -0.42 20.69
CA CYS A 496 -1.08 0.57 21.77
C CYS A 496 0.31 0.60 22.42
N CYS A 497 0.92 -0.57 22.64
CA CYS A 497 2.29 -0.67 23.14
C CYS A 497 3.30 -0.05 22.15
N ASN A 498 3.11 -0.22 20.84
CA ASN A 498 3.94 0.44 19.84
C ASN A 498 3.82 1.98 19.92
N ARG A 499 2.61 2.51 20.10
CA ARG A 499 2.41 3.96 20.31
C ARG A 499 3.10 4.45 21.58
N LEU A 500 2.97 3.71 22.69
CA LEU A 500 3.67 4.04 23.94
C LEU A 500 5.19 3.95 23.79
N PHE A 501 5.68 3.07 22.92
CA PHE A 501 7.09 3.01 22.57
C PHE A 501 7.53 4.25 21.76
N GLU A 502 6.71 4.73 20.82
CA GLU A 502 6.95 6.01 20.15
C GLU A 502 6.95 7.18 21.15
N TYR A 503 6.06 7.19 22.15
CA TYR A 503 6.05 8.19 23.23
C TYR A 503 7.28 8.09 24.13
N PHE A 504 7.74 6.86 24.40
CA PHE A 504 8.98 6.60 25.11
C PHE A 504 10.18 7.23 24.40
N LEU A 505 10.29 7.05 23.07
CA LEU A 505 11.39 7.59 22.27
C LEU A 505 11.28 9.11 22.00
N SER A 506 10.07 9.64 21.83
CA SER A 506 9.85 11.07 21.53
C SER A 506 9.79 11.95 22.77
N GLY A 507 9.48 11.37 23.94
CA GLY A 507 9.17 12.13 25.16
C GLY A 507 7.79 12.78 25.15
N GLN A 508 6.86 12.29 24.31
CA GLN A 508 5.51 12.84 24.24
C GLN A 508 4.82 12.80 25.62
N GLN A 509 4.21 13.93 25.96
CA GLN A 509 3.53 14.15 27.23
C GLN A 509 2.01 14.14 27.08
N MET A 510 1.33 13.77 28.16
CA MET A 510 -0.12 13.81 28.30
C MET A 510 -0.46 14.63 29.55
N SER A 511 -1.61 15.29 29.55
CA SER A 511 -2.15 15.84 30.80
C SER A 511 -2.54 14.71 31.77
N LYS A 512 -2.63 15.03 33.06
CA LYS A 512 -3.16 14.09 34.07
C LYS A 512 -4.54 13.57 33.69
N CYS A 513 -5.41 14.43 33.16
CA CYS A 513 -6.78 14.09 32.80
C CYS A 513 -6.81 13.05 31.68
N GLU A 514 -6.12 13.32 30.57
CA GLU A 514 -5.99 12.40 29.43
C GLU A 514 -5.39 11.06 29.85
N TRP A 515 -4.31 11.10 30.66
CA TRP A 515 -3.67 9.89 31.14
C TRP A 515 -4.61 9.06 32.04
N SER A 516 -5.31 9.71 32.97
CA SER A 516 -6.22 9.01 33.89
C SER A 516 -7.44 8.45 33.14
N GLU A 517 -8.00 9.19 32.20
CA GLU A 517 -9.15 8.73 31.42
C GLU A 517 -8.80 7.49 30.59
N ALA A 518 -7.64 7.51 29.92
CA ALA A 518 -7.18 6.39 29.10
C ALA A 518 -6.71 5.19 29.94
N TYR A 519 -5.77 5.41 30.86
CA TYR A 519 -5.01 4.33 31.51
C TYR A 519 -5.53 3.94 32.89
N ARG A 520 -6.43 4.72 33.50
CA ARG A 520 -7.06 4.34 34.78
C ARG A 520 -8.43 3.71 34.56
N ASN A 521 -9.22 4.18 33.59
CA ASN A 521 -10.61 3.75 33.46
C ASN A 521 -10.78 2.57 32.50
N ASN A 522 -9.94 2.42 31.49
CA ASN A 522 -10.00 1.25 30.60
C ASN A 522 -9.20 0.06 31.21
N PRO A 523 -9.81 -1.12 31.42
CA PRO A 523 -9.16 -2.24 32.10
C PRO A 523 -7.94 -2.81 31.34
N LEU A 524 -7.97 -2.79 30.01
CA LEU A 524 -6.83 -3.25 29.19
C LEU A 524 -5.66 -2.27 29.30
N LEU A 525 -5.93 -0.97 29.13
CA LEU A 525 -4.89 0.05 29.24
C LEU A 525 -4.35 0.19 30.66
N ARG A 526 -5.19 -0.04 31.68
CA ARG A 526 -4.73 -0.12 33.07
C ARG A 526 -3.72 -1.24 33.27
N GLN A 527 -3.96 -2.41 32.65
CA GLN A 527 -2.99 -3.48 32.68
C GLN A 527 -1.73 -3.16 31.86
N VAL A 528 -1.84 -2.46 30.73
CA VAL A 528 -0.64 -1.99 30.01
C VAL A 528 0.15 -0.98 30.85
N ALA A 529 -0.54 -0.09 31.56
CA ALA A 529 0.07 0.94 32.40
C ALA A 529 0.78 0.38 33.64
N SER A 530 0.34 -0.77 34.16
CA SER A 530 1.03 -1.48 35.25
C SER A 530 2.31 -2.18 34.80
N LEU A 531 2.50 -2.36 33.49
CA LEU A 531 3.71 -2.92 32.89
C LEU A 531 4.74 -1.85 32.50
N LEU A 532 4.48 -0.58 32.82
CA LEU A 532 5.32 0.56 32.44
C LEU A 532 5.61 1.46 33.64
N VAL A 533 6.73 2.18 33.56
CA VAL A 533 7.07 3.26 34.47
C VAL A 533 6.68 4.59 33.83
N TRP A 534 5.97 5.41 34.59
CA TRP A 534 5.52 6.75 34.21
C TRP A 534 6.29 7.79 34.99
N ALA A 535 6.38 9.01 34.47
CA ALA A 535 7.07 10.11 35.14
C ALA A 535 6.23 11.40 35.17
N GLN A 536 6.45 12.19 36.23
CA GLN A 536 6.05 13.59 36.38
C GLN A 536 7.27 14.38 36.86
N GLY A 537 7.88 15.14 35.97
CA GLY A 537 9.20 15.75 36.22
C GLY A 537 10.23 14.67 36.58
N LYS A 538 10.88 14.77 37.75
CA LYS A 538 11.87 13.78 38.22
C LYS A 538 11.29 12.62 39.04
N LYS A 539 9.97 12.58 39.25
CA LYS A 539 9.31 11.53 40.04
C LYS A 539 8.74 10.48 39.11
N THR A 540 8.89 9.22 39.49
CA THR A 540 8.43 8.06 38.72
C THR A 540 7.40 7.26 39.50
N PHE A 541 6.51 6.57 38.78
CA PHE A 541 5.47 5.73 39.36
C PHE A 541 4.99 4.66 38.39
N THR A 542 4.28 3.65 38.88
CA THR A 542 3.54 2.68 38.04
C THR A 542 2.12 2.49 38.57
N VAL A 543 1.27 1.82 37.79
CA VAL A 543 -0.09 1.44 38.19
C VAL A 543 -0.04 0.08 38.89
N ALA A 544 -0.72 -0.03 40.02
CA ALA A 544 -0.88 -1.25 40.81
C ALA A 544 -2.37 -1.50 41.10
N ALA A 545 -2.70 -2.67 41.67
CA ALA A 545 -4.10 -3.06 41.92
C ALA A 545 -4.87 -2.05 42.80
N GLN A 546 -4.20 -1.37 43.73
CA GLN A 546 -4.81 -0.42 44.67
C GLN A 546 -4.60 1.06 44.29
N GLY A 547 -4.06 1.35 43.10
CA GLY A 547 -3.82 2.72 42.64
C GLY A 547 -2.47 2.87 41.95
N THR A 548 -1.70 3.88 42.32
CA THR A 548 -0.37 4.14 41.78
C THR A 548 0.67 4.03 42.89
N VAL A 549 1.85 3.51 42.57
CA VAL A 549 2.96 3.33 43.52
C VAL A 549 4.26 3.88 42.95
N ASP A 550 5.17 4.33 43.80
CA ASP A 550 6.52 4.73 43.44
C ASP A 550 7.48 3.52 43.35
N SER A 551 8.76 3.78 43.09
CA SER A 551 9.79 2.74 42.95
C SER A 551 10.07 1.96 44.25
N ALA A 552 9.66 2.48 45.41
CA ALA A 552 9.72 1.80 46.69
C ALA A 552 8.43 1.04 47.03
N GLY A 553 7.48 0.97 46.09
CA GLY A 553 6.17 0.36 46.29
C GLY A 553 5.24 1.14 47.22
N GLN A 554 5.57 2.40 47.54
CA GLN A 554 4.74 3.24 48.39
C GLN A 554 3.65 3.93 47.55
N PRO A 555 2.46 4.19 48.11
CA PRO A 555 1.41 4.90 47.39
C PRO A 555 1.89 6.24 46.83
N TYR A 556 1.74 6.42 45.52
CA TYR A 556 2.10 7.65 44.81
C TYR A 556 0.84 8.40 44.40
N GLN A 557 0.79 9.71 44.65
CA GLN A 557 -0.33 10.55 44.22
C GLN A 557 0.03 11.30 42.93
N VAL A 558 -0.66 10.96 41.83
CA VAL A 558 -0.49 11.64 40.54
C VAL A 558 -0.96 13.11 40.64
N LYS A 559 -0.01 14.04 40.48
CA LYS A 559 -0.23 15.48 40.57
C LYS A 559 -0.80 16.04 39.28
N ASP A 560 -1.25 17.29 39.30
CA ASP A 560 -1.69 18.02 38.11
C ASP A 560 -0.50 18.55 37.30
N GLU A 561 0.33 17.61 36.85
CA GLU A 561 1.52 17.82 36.05
C GLU A 561 1.48 16.85 34.86
N ALA A 562 2.19 17.19 33.79
CA ALA A 562 2.29 16.34 32.61
C ALA A 562 2.83 14.95 32.97
N VAL A 563 2.18 13.91 32.46
CA VAL A 563 2.54 12.50 32.60
C VAL A 563 3.13 12.01 31.29
N TYR A 564 4.22 11.26 31.36
CA TYR A 564 4.85 10.68 30.18
C TYR A 564 5.50 9.33 30.52
N VAL A 565 5.79 8.53 29.49
CA VAL A 565 6.52 7.28 29.64
C VAL A 565 7.96 7.61 30.03
N ALA A 566 8.39 7.11 31.18
CA ALA A 566 9.68 7.46 31.75
C ALA A 566 10.83 6.86 30.93
N HIS A 567 11.96 7.55 30.85
CA HIS A 567 13.15 7.06 30.13
C HIS A 567 14.35 6.94 31.09
N PRO A 568 15.15 5.85 31.05
CA PRO A 568 16.26 5.65 32.01
C PRO A 568 17.28 6.78 32.05
N MET A 569 17.52 7.47 30.93
CA MET A 569 18.41 8.66 30.88
C MET A 569 17.97 9.79 31.82
N GLU A 570 16.70 9.83 32.19
CA GLU A 570 16.09 10.91 32.98
C GLU A 570 15.78 10.46 34.42
N MET A 571 15.98 9.18 34.73
CA MET A 571 15.78 8.62 36.05
C MET A 571 17.04 8.79 36.90
N ASP A 572 16.84 8.91 38.21
CA ASP A 572 17.91 8.71 39.17
C ASP A 572 18.40 7.24 39.13
N ARG A 573 19.71 7.01 39.30
CA ARG A 573 20.29 5.65 39.18
C ARG A 573 19.73 4.69 40.20
N ASP A 574 19.55 5.12 41.45
CA ASP A 574 18.98 4.27 42.49
C ASP A 574 17.51 4.00 42.22
N ASP A 575 16.81 4.97 41.65
CA ASP A 575 15.41 4.85 41.25
C ASP A 575 15.21 3.84 40.12
N LEU A 576 16.08 3.88 39.10
CA LEU A 576 16.12 2.87 38.05
C LEU A 576 16.33 1.48 38.66
N VAL A 577 17.36 1.29 39.49
CA VAL A 577 17.65 -0.02 40.13
C VAL A 577 16.47 -0.51 40.98
N ARG A 578 15.74 0.39 41.66
CA ARG A 578 14.52 0.01 42.40
C ARG A 578 13.41 -0.47 41.47
N TRP A 579 13.15 0.21 40.36
CA TRP A 579 12.18 -0.27 39.37
C TRP A 579 12.56 -1.62 38.79
N GLN A 580 13.83 -1.78 38.44
CA GLN A 580 14.37 -3.03 37.96
C GLN A 580 14.05 -4.19 38.94
N LYS A 581 14.32 -4.00 40.23
CA LYS A 581 13.95 -4.97 41.28
C LYS A 581 12.44 -5.16 41.41
N TYR A 582 11.66 -4.08 41.35
CA TYR A 582 10.20 -4.13 41.45
C TYR A 582 9.58 -5.00 40.35
N PHE A 583 9.98 -4.81 39.09
CA PHE A 583 9.45 -5.59 37.97
C PHE A 583 9.84 -7.07 38.08
N THR A 584 11.09 -7.37 38.48
CA THR A 584 11.53 -8.74 38.73
C THR A 584 10.75 -9.39 39.87
N SER A 585 10.63 -8.74 41.03
CA SER A 585 9.98 -9.32 42.22
C SER A 585 8.48 -9.56 42.05
N HIS A 586 7.84 -8.83 41.14
CA HIS A 586 6.42 -8.98 40.81
C HIS A 586 6.18 -9.83 39.56
N ALA A 587 7.24 -10.41 38.96
CA ALA A 587 7.17 -11.17 37.71
C ALA A 587 6.47 -10.41 36.57
N LEU A 588 6.69 -9.10 36.48
CA LEU A 588 6.07 -8.24 35.47
C LEU A 588 6.98 -8.10 34.25
N LYS A 589 6.45 -8.42 33.06
CA LYS A 589 7.16 -8.29 31.79
C LYS A 589 6.77 -6.98 31.09
N GLN A 590 7.74 -6.08 30.90
CA GLN A 590 7.50 -4.83 30.18
C GLN A 590 7.24 -5.09 28.69
N PRO A 591 6.37 -4.30 28.03
CA PRO A 591 6.06 -4.47 26.61
C PRO A 591 7.25 -4.12 25.68
N PHE A 592 8.21 -3.36 26.18
CA PHE A 592 9.51 -3.07 25.60
C PHE A 592 10.50 -2.86 26.74
N ALA A 593 11.80 -2.88 26.44
CA ALA A 593 12.88 -2.90 27.42
C ALA A 593 13.07 -1.58 28.18
N GLN A 594 12.01 -0.94 28.69
CA GLN A 594 12.04 0.43 29.22
C GLN A 594 13.07 0.60 30.35
N VAL A 595 12.96 -0.10 31.48
CA VAL A 595 13.93 0.02 32.59
C VAL A 595 15.21 -0.78 32.36
N TRP A 596 15.25 -1.51 31.25
CA TRP A 596 16.39 -2.31 30.79
C TRP A 596 17.13 -1.65 29.62
N GLU A 597 16.68 -0.48 29.17
CA GLU A 597 17.29 0.25 28.07
C GLU A 597 18.65 0.76 28.54
N PRO A 598 19.73 0.52 27.77
CA PRO A 598 21.05 1.00 28.16
C PRO A 598 21.05 2.53 28.18
N VAL A 599 21.67 3.10 29.22
CA VAL A 599 21.91 4.55 29.31
C VAL A 599 23.25 4.85 28.67
N VAL A 600 23.24 5.42 27.46
CA VAL A 600 24.42 5.76 26.67
C VAL A 600 25.17 6.94 27.30
N ASP A 601 26.50 6.84 27.33
CA ASP A 601 27.36 8.00 27.63
C ASP A 601 27.82 8.56 26.29
N PHE A 602 27.17 9.63 25.84
CA PHE A 602 27.40 10.22 24.51
C PHE A 602 28.84 10.72 24.34
N SER A 603 29.53 11.08 25.44
CA SER A 603 30.93 11.52 25.40
C SER A 603 31.91 10.44 24.94
N GLN A 604 31.50 9.16 25.04
CA GLN A 604 32.31 7.99 24.68
C GLN A 604 31.96 7.43 23.30
N VAL A 605 31.01 8.05 22.58
CA VAL A 605 30.58 7.60 21.26
C VAL A 605 31.48 8.21 20.20
N LYS A 606 32.36 7.38 19.62
CA LYS A 606 33.32 7.78 18.58
C LYS A 606 32.77 7.53 17.18
N GLU A 607 33.31 8.24 16.19
CA GLU A 607 32.89 8.12 14.78
C GLU A 607 33.18 6.74 14.18
N ASP A 608 34.25 6.09 14.61
CA ASP A 608 34.72 4.77 14.15
C ASP A 608 34.09 3.60 14.91
N ARG A 609 33.19 3.86 15.87
CA ARG A 609 32.65 2.86 16.82
C ARG A 609 32.08 1.62 16.13
N TYR A 610 31.45 1.79 14.97
CA TYR A 610 30.77 0.73 14.21
C TYR A 610 31.48 0.35 12.91
N GLN A 611 32.65 0.93 12.63
CA GLN A 611 33.34 0.75 11.36
C GLN A 611 33.71 -0.73 11.14
N GLY A 612 33.41 -1.25 9.94
CA GLY A 612 33.74 -2.62 9.54
C GLY A 612 32.79 -3.69 10.09
N ILE A 613 31.73 -3.31 10.79
CA ILE A 613 30.69 -4.24 11.23
C ILE A 613 29.77 -4.58 10.05
N GLU A 614 29.54 -5.87 9.84
CA GLU A 614 28.64 -6.38 8.81
C GLU A 614 27.28 -6.70 9.42
N VAL A 615 26.23 -6.07 8.89
CA VAL A 615 24.85 -6.24 9.37
C VAL A 615 23.96 -6.64 8.19
N PRO A 616 23.25 -7.79 8.24
CA PRO A 616 22.30 -8.16 7.19
C PRO A 616 21.29 -7.05 6.89
N ALA A 617 21.08 -6.71 5.62
CA ALA A 617 20.23 -5.59 5.19
C ALA A 617 18.80 -5.69 5.71
N TYR A 618 18.24 -6.91 5.80
CA TYR A 618 16.91 -7.13 6.37
C TYR A 618 16.77 -6.63 7.82
N ARG A 619 17.86 -6.49 8.59
CA ARG A 619 17.80 -5.97 9.96
C ARG A 619 17.42 -4.50 10.02
N PHE A 620 17.62 -3.73 8.95
CA PHE A 620 17.18 -2.33 8.84
C PHE A 620 15.76 -2.19 8.28
N LYS A 621 15.22 -3.26 7.69
CA LYS A 621 13.88 -3.27 7.12
C LYS A 621 12.81 -3.31 8.20
N ASP A 622 11.73 -2.57 7.98
CA ASP A 622 10.55 -2.49 8.85
C ASP A 622 10.92 -2.07 10.30
N GLN A 623 11.97 -1.27 10.47
CA GLN A 623 12.48 -0.76 11.75
C GLN A 623 12.06 0.69 12.05
N GLU A 624 11.07 1.24 11.35
CA GLU A 624 10.68 2.65 11.47
C GLU A 624 10.28 3.02 12.90
N LYS A 625 9.67 2.07 13.63
CA LYS A 625 9.31 2.21 15.05
C LYS A 625 10.51 2.48 15.97
N HIS A 626 11.73 2.14 15.54
CA HIS A 626 12.98 2.38 16.27
C HIS A 626 13.69 3.66 15.80
N GLY A 627 13.09 4.43 14.88
CA GLY A 627 13.73 5.58 14.25
C GLY A 627 14.72 5.20 13.15
N ILE A 628 14.58 4.00 12.55
CA ILE A 628 15.45 3.51 11.49
C ILE A 628 14.60 3.31 10.23
N ARG A 629 14.92 4.01 9.14
CA ARG A 629 14.26 3.86 7.85
C ARG A 629 15.27 3.43 6.81
N LEU A 630 15.01 2.31 6.17
CA LEU A 630 15.71 1.85 4.98
C LEU A 630 14.94 2.33 3.75
N ASP A 631 15.58 3.15 2.93
CA ASP A 631 15.05 3.56 1.62
C ASP A 631 15.84 2.88 0.52
N ILE A 632 15.13 2.30 -0.45
CA ILE A 632 15.72 1.62 -1.59
C ILE A 632 15.17 2.33 -2.83
N ASP A 633 15.96 3.27 -3.36
CA ASP A 633 15.58 3.99 -4.56
C ASP A 633 15.88 3.14 -5.79
N GLN A 634 14.83 2.54 -6.36
CA GLN A 634 14.94 1.73 -7.56
C GLN A 634 15.27 2.55 -8.82
N ASN A 635 15.07 3.87 -8.80
CA ASN A 635 15.36 4.76 -9.93
C ASN A 635 16.76 5.34 -9.89
N HIS A 636 17.29 5.60 -8.69
CA HIS A 636 18.64 6.17 -8.47
C HIS A 636 19.66 5.15 -7.99
N TYR A 637 19.26 3.88 -7.84
CA TYR A 637 20.17 2.79 -7.56
C TYR A 637 20.92 2.93 -6.24
N ASP A 638 20.27 3.54 -5.25
CA ASP A 638 20.85 3.92 -3.98
C ASP A 638 20.06 3.29 -2.81
N VAL A 639 20.78 2.84 -1.79
CA VAL A 639 20.19 2.42 -0.52
C VAL A 639 20.64 3.38 0.56
N SER A 640 19.66 4.10 1.10
CA SER A 640 19.88 5.07 2.15
C SER A 640 19.30 4.57 3.47
N ILE A 641 20.11 4.61 4.52
CA ILE A 641 19.66 4.34 5.89
C ILE A 641 19.52 5.67 6.62
N TYR A 642 18.30 5.99 7.00
CA TYR A 642 17.98 7.18 7.79
C TYR A 642 17.81 6.78 9.25
N LEU A 643 18.56 7.44 10.12
CA LEU A 643 18.47 7.27 11.57
C LEU A 643 17.94 8.56 12.19
N THR A 644 16.96 8.47 13.08
CA THR A 644 16.49 9.63 13.84
C THR A 644 17.62 10.14 14.73
N ASP A 645 17.92 11.44 14.66
CA ASP A 645 18.96 12.12 15.47
C ASP A 645 20.41 11.60 15.29
N CYS A 646 20.64 10.65 14.38
CA CYS A 646 21.95 10.08 14.09
C CYS A 646 22.21 10.04 12.58
N TRP A 647 23.46 9.81 12.19
CA TRP A 647 23.84 9.46 10.83
C TRP A 647 24.76 8.25 10.85
N LEU A 648 24.62 7.38 9.86
CA LEU A 648 25.40 6.16 9.71
C LEU A 648 25.79 6.03 8.24
N GLY A 649 27.08 6.14 7.97
CA GLY A 649 27.65 5.80 6.69
C GLY A 649 27.59 4.29 6.47
N VAL A 650 27.29 3.88 5.24
CA VAL A 650 27.33 2.49 4.79
C VAL A 650 28.05 2.41 3.46
N ASP A 651 28.65 1.27 3.16
CA ASP A 651 29.28 1.05 1.86
C ASP A 651 28.23 0.92 0.75
N GLY A 652 28.28 1.79 -0.26
CA GLY A 652 27.31 1.87 -1.37
C GLY A 652 27.60 0.89 -2.52
N ASP A 653 28.85 0.47 -2.70
CA ASP A 653 29.27 -0.30 -3.89
C ASP A 653 28.82 -1.78 -3.83
N ALA A 654 28.63 -2.34 -2.63
CA ALA A 654 28.19 -3.73 -2.43
C ALA A 654 26.67 -3.93 -2.52
N ILE A 655 25.91 -2.84 -2.60
CA ILE A 655 24.45 -2.82 -2.49
C ILE A 655 23.79 -3.00 -3.87
N PHE A 656 24.48 -2.61 -4.94
CA PHE A 656 23.84 -2.28 -6.20
C PHE A 656 23.49 -3.48 -7.10
N ASP A 657 24.36 -4.48 -7.21
CA ASP A 657 24.18 -5.57 -8.18
C ASP A 657 23.21 -6.69 -7.71
N ASP A 658 23.04 -6.89 -6.39
CA ASP A 658 22.37 -8.10 -5.84
C ASP A 658 20.99 -7.84 -5.19
N LEU A 659 20.74 -6.67 -4.61
CA LEU A 659 19.50 -6.39 -3.84
C LEU A 659 18.24 -6.24 -4.71
N LEU A 660 18.41 -5.87 -5.99
CA LEU A 660 17.35 -5.87 -7.00
C LEU A 660 16.95 -7.29 -7.45
N GLY A 661 17.71 -8.32 -7.04
CA GLY A 661 17.46 -9.75 -7.25
C GLY A 661 16.62 -10.46 -6.18
N TYR A 662 15.99 -9.72 -5.25
CA TYR A 662 15.02 -10.17 -4.23
C TYR A 662 15.55 -10.75 -2.89
N SER A 663 16.86 -10.83 -2.62
CA SER A 663 17.36 -11.27 -1.29
C SER A 663 17.93 -10.11 -0.47
N LEU A 664 17.37 -9.92 0.74
CA LEU A 664 17.87 -8.98 1.76
C LEU A 664 18.87 -9.64 2.74
N ASP A 665 19.32 -10.86 2.43
CA ASP A 665 20.17 -11.67 3.33
C ASP A 665 21.64 -11.23 3.30
N ARG A 666 22.04 -10.40 2.32
CA ARG A 666 23.38 -9.84 2.22
C ARG A 666 23.65 -8.81 3.33
N CYS A 667 24.91 -8.75 3.80
CA CYS A 667 25.36 -7.80 4.81
C CYS A 667 25.70 -6.43 4.22
N ILE A 668 25.34 -5.38 4.95
CA ILE A 668 25.78 -4.00 4.76
C ILE A 668 26.94 -3.75 5.71
N MET A 669 28.04 -3.21 5.20
CA MET A 669 29.17 -2.81 6.03
C MET A 669 28.95 -1.40 6.58
N LEU A 670 28.98 -1.29 7.90
CA LEU A 670 28.87 -0.03 8.61
C LEU A 670 30.19 0.74 8.53
N GLN A 671 30.10 2.06 8.34
CA GLN A 671 31.23 2.96 8.23
C GLN A 671 31.24 3.94 9.41
N THR A 672 31.33 5.24 9.13
CA THR A 672 31.33 6.30 10.13
C THR A 672 29.95 6.52 10.73
N PHE A 673 29.91 6.80 12.03
CA PHE A 673 28.69 7.11 12.76
C PHE A 673 28.77 8.49 13.41
N GLU A 674 27.69 9.25 13.34
CA GLU A 674 27.59 10.57 13.95
C GLU A 674 26.30 10.68 14.76
N CYS A 675 26.41 11.03 16.04
CA CYS A 675 25.25 11.41 16.84
C CYS A 675 25.00 12.91 16.65
N ARG A 676 23.93 13.28 15.94
CA ARG A 676 23.62 14.69 15.64
C ARG A 676 22.93 15.39 16.80
N LYS A 677 22.20 14.62 17.63
CA LYS A 677 21.47 15.14 18.79
C LYS A 677 21.39 14.09 19.89
N GLU A 678 21.81 14.47 21.09
CA GLU A 678 21.64 13.66 22.31
C GLU A 678 20.16 13.64 22.71
N SER A 679 19.48 12.55 22.38
CA SER A 679 18.05 12.34 22.62
C SER A 679 17.75 10.90 23.06
N ARG A 680 16.54 10.67 23.57
CA ARG A 680 16.04 9.31 23.85
C ARG A 680 16.09 8.40 22.62
N ALA A 681 15.77 8.93 21.43
CA ALA A 681 15.85 8.21 20.17
C ALA A 681 17.30 7.84 19.81
N SER A 682 18.25 8.78 19.91
CA SER A 682 19.67 8.49 19.65
C SER A 682 20.24 7.46 20.64
N ASN A 683 19.86 7.54 21.93
CA ASN A 683 20.25 6.55 22.94
C ASN A 683 19.77 5.15 22.55
N HIS A 684 18.51 5.04 22.12
CA HIS A 684 17.93 3.79 21.68
C HIS A 684 18.62 3.21 20.44
N ILE A 685 18.87 4.05 19.43
CA ILE A 685 19.56 3.65 18.21
C ILE A 685 20.98 3.17 18.52
N ILE A 686 21.73 3.88 19.36
CA ILE A 686 23.07 3.47 19.80
C ILE A 686 22.99 2.14 20.56
N GLY A 687 22.01 1.95 21.45
CA GLY A 687 21.79 0.67 22.12
C GLY A 687 21.53 -0.50 21.16
N LEU A 688 20.74 -0.27 20.10
CA LEU A 688 20.51 -1.26 19.04
C LEU A 688 21.77 -1.56 18.22
N LEU A 689 22.51 -0.53 17.80
CA LEU A 689 23.74 -0.68 17.03
C LEU A 689 24.84 -1.35 17.87
N ASP A 690 24.94 -1.04 19.16
CA ASP A 690 25.83 -1.73 20.10
C ASP A 690 25.46 -3.22 20.19
N LYS A 691 24.17 -3.55 20.29
CA LYS A 691 23.72 -4.95 20.22
C LYS A 691 24.16 -5.62 18.92
N TRP A 692 23.94 -5.00 17.76
CA TRP A 692 24.34 -5.58 16.48
C TRP A 692 25.86 -5.71 16.33
N THR A 693 26.62 -4.77 16.89
CA THR A 693 28.09 -4.81 16.92
C THR A 693 28.59 -6.00 17.71
N VAL A 694 28.05 -6.23 18.91
CA VAL A 694 28.38 -7.40 19.74
C VAL A 694 28.05 -8.70 19.02
N TYR A 695 26.88 -8.78 18.39
CA TYR A 695 26.48 -9.92 17.57
C TYR A 695 27.48 -10.19 16.43
N GLY A 696 27.84 -9.17 15.67
CA GLY A 696 28.79 -9.29 14.55
C GLY A 696 30.18 -9.74 15.00
N ARG A 697 30.66 -9.21 16.14
CA ARG A 697 31.94 -9.64 16.73
C ARG A 697 31.91 -11.08 17.22
N ILE A 698 30.83 -11.51 17.88
CA ILE A 698 30.67 -12.89 18.33
C ILE A 698 30.73 -13.85 17.14
N LEU A 699 30.02 -13.56 16.05
CA LEU A 699 30.02 -14.41 14.85
C LEU A 699 31.39 -14.48 14.16
N LYS A 700 32.27 -13.51 14.42
CA LYS A 700 33.68 -13.51 13.98
C LYS A 700 34.63 -14.11 15.03
N ASP A 701 34.10 -14.67 16.12
CA ASP A 701 34.83 -15.13 17.32
C ASP A 701 35.79 -14.08 17.91
N ASP A 702 35.43 -12.79 17.78
CA ASP A 702 36.18 -11.64 18.28
C ASP A 702 35.82 -11.33 19.74
N VAL A 703 36.75 -11.64 20.64
CA VAL A 703 36.59 -11.46 22.09
C VAL A 703 36.42 -10.00 22.52
N SER A 704 36.74 -9.02 21.67
CA SER A 704 36.51 -7.61 21.99
C SER A 704 35.01 -7.27 22.13
N ALA A 705 34.12 -8.21 21.76
CA ALA A 705 32.69 -8.15 22.06
C ALA A 705 32.40 -7.83 23.54
N VAL A 706 33.23 -8.29 24.48
CA VAL A 706 33.01 -8.06 25.93
C VAL A 706 33.16 -6.60 26.37
N GLU A 707 33.86 -5.77 25.59
CA GLU A 707 34.08 -4.35 25.89
C GLU A 707 32.78 -3.53 25.80
N TYR A 708 31.77 -4.04 25.10
CA TYR A 708 30.48 -3.38 24.88
C TYR A 708 29.39 -3.87 25.84
N LEU A 709 29.69 -4.86 26.70
CA LEU A 709 28.69 -5.53 27.55
C LEU A 709 28.38 -4.81 28.86
N GLU A 710 29.06 -3.70 29.18
CA GLU A 710 28.95 -3.02 30.48
C GLU A 710 27.49 -2.73 30.88
N LYS A 711 26.66 -2.42 29.88
CA LYS A 711 25.25 -2.03 30.03
C LYS A 711 24.26 -3.16 29.74
N PHE A 712 24.74 -4.36 29.41
CA PHE A 712 23.90 -5.51 29.10
C PHE A 712 23.42 -6.18 30.38
N THR A 713 22.16 -6.58 30.41
CA THR A 713 21.57 -7.39 31.48
C THR A 713 22.07 -8.83 31.43
N LEU A 714 21.95 -9.57 32.53
CA LEU A 714 22.31 -10.99 32.56
C LEU A 714 21.58 -11.82 31.49
N ALA A 715 20.30 -11.51 31.25
CA ALA A 715 19.51 -12.20 30.23
C ALA A 715 20.10 -11.97 28.83
N GLN A 716 20.46 -10.73 28.50
CA GLN A 716 21.11 -10.41 27.22
C GLN A 716 22.50 -11.04 27.09
N VAL A 717 23.30 -11.04 28.16
CA VAL A 717 24.61 -11.71 28.17
C VAL A 717 24.45 -13.23 27.99
N THR A 718 23.41 -13.82 28.57
CA THR A 718 23.11 -15.25 28.41
C THR A 718 22.61 -15.58 26.99
N GLU A 719 21.81 -14.71 26.38
CA GLU A 719 21.42 -14.79 24.95
C GLU A 719 22.66 -14.78 24.05
N LEU A 720 23.60 -13.85 24.28
CA LEU A 720 24.86 -13.76 23.53
C LEU A 720 25.77 -14.97 23.76
N LEU A 721 25.79 -15.52 24.97
CA LEU A 721 26.52 -16.74 25.30
C LEU A 721 25.95 -17.93 24.52
N ASN A 722 24.63 -18.09 24.49
CA ASN A 722 23.97 -19.14 23.71
C ASN A 722 24.27 -18.97 22.21
N LEU A 723 24.22 -17.75 21.68
CA LEU A 723 24.62 -17.46 20.30
C LEU A 723 26.05 -17.92 20.02
N ALA A 724 27.00 -17.60 20.90
CA ALA A 724 28.40 -18.02 20.74
C ALA A 724 28.54 -19.56 20.76
N ILE A 725 27.82 -20.23 21.66
CA ILE A 725 27.82 -21.70 21.76
C ILE A 725 27.23 -22.34 20.50
N GLU A 726 26.06 -21.88 20.07
CA GLU A 726 25.35 -22.40 18.89
C GLU A 726 26.17 -22.24 17.60
N ASN A 727 27.00 -21.20 17.51
CA ASN A 727 27.87 -20.93 16.36
C ASN A 727 29.32 -21.43 16.55
N SER A 728 29.60 -22.20 17.62
CA SER A 728 30.94 -22.74 17.92
C SER A 728 32.04 -21.68 18.06
N CYS A 729 31.71 -20.47 18.53
CA CYS A 729 32.62 -19.35 18.75
C CYS A 729 33.33 -19.51 20.11
N THR A 730 34.31 -20.40 20.17
CA THR A 730 34.93 -20.85 21.43
C THR A 730 35.60 -19.75 22.25
N ASN A 731 36.26 -18.78 21.60
CA ASN A 731 36.94 -17.71 22.33
C ASN A 731 35.92 -16.74 22.95
N CYS A 732 34.89 -16.38 22.18
CA CYS A 732 33.78 -15.59 22.67
C CYS A 732 33.01 -16.30 23.79
N THR A 733 32.76 -17.62 23.68
CA THR A 733 32.12 -18.40 24.75
C THR A 733 32.91 -18.29 26.06
N ALA A 734 34.23 -18.48 26.02
CA ALA A 734 35.08 -18.38 27.21
C ALA A 734 35.05 -16.96 27.80
N ALA A 735 35.23 -15.93 26.96
CA ALA A 735 35.21 -14.53 27.39
C ALA A 735 33.86 -14.11 27.98
N LEU A 736 32.74 -14.56 27.39
CA LEU A 736 31.39 -14.29 27.89
C LEU A 736 31.10 -15.01 29.21
N LEU A 737 31.58 -16.25 29.39
CA LEU A 737 31.47 -16.97 30.66
C LEU A 737 32.27 -16.27 31.76
N GLU A 738 33.50 -15.85 31.47
CA GLU A 738 34.32 -15.09 32.41
C GLU A 738 33.64 -13.77 32.79
N TYR A 739 33.20 -12.99 31.79
CA TYR A 739 32.47 -11.75 32.00
C TYR A 739 31.23 -11.96 32.88
N LYS A 740 30.41 -12.97 32.55
CA LYS A 740 29.21 -13.34 33.31
C LYS A 740 29.55 -13.66 34.76
N SER A 741 30.56 -14.51 35.00
CA SER A 741 30.97 -14.92 36.33
C SER A 741 31.47 -13.75 37.18
N ARG A 742 32.21 -12.81 36.59
CA ARG A 742 32.74 -11.64 37.28
C ARG A 742 31.67 -10.60 37.58
N ARG A 743 30.78 -10.33 36.61
CA ARG A 743 29.83 -9.22 36.68
C ARG A 743 28.54 -9.56 37.42
N PHE A 744 28.15 -10.83 37.39
CA PHE A 744 26.89 -11.35 37.96
C PHE A 744 27.15 -12.48 38.96
N ALA A 745 28.28 -12.42 39.67
CA ALA A 745 28.71 -13.44 40.64
C ALA A 745 27.66 -13.77 41.71
N ASP A 746 26.88 -12.77 42.13
CA ASP A 746 25.88 -12.87 43.20
C ASP A 746 24.46 -13.22 42.69
N PHE A 747 24.31 -13.54 41.41
CA PHE A 747 22.99 -13.69 40.78
C PHE A 747 22.50 -15.14 40.86
N ASP A 748 21.36 -15.37 41.54
CA ASP A 748 20.69 -16.68 41.59
C ASP A 748 20.08 -17.00 40.21
N PRO A 749 20.53 -18.06 39.50
CA PRO A 749 19.99 -18.44 38.20
C PRO A 749 18.48 -18.75 38.25
N MET A 750 17.94 -19.16 39.40
CA MET A 750 16.54 -19.55 39.54
C MET A 750 15.55 -18.38 39.43
N ASP A 751 16.00 -17.14 39.58
CA ASP A 751 15.14 -15.95 39.46
C ASP A 751 14.77 -15.58 38.00
N VAL A 752 15.43 -16.17 36.99
CA VAL A 752 15.25 -15.81 35.57
C VAL A 752 14.67 -16.95 34.73
N PHE A 753 14.67 -18.20 35.22
CA PHE A 753 14.09 -19.33 34.50
C PHE A 753 12.66 -19.62 34.95
N THR A 754 11.67 -18.99 34.29
CA THR A 754 10.41 -19.69 34.04
C THR A 754 10.56 -20.41 32.71
N LEU A 755 10.65 -21.74 32.75
CA LEU A 755 10.54 -22.62 31.58
C LEU A 755 9.33 -22.18 30.73
N GLU A 756 9.59 -21.70 29.51
CA GLU A 756 8.58 -21.70 28.44
C GLU A 756 8.41 -23.11 27.88
#